data_AF-U3ITN4-F1
#
_entry.id   AF-U3ITN4-F1
#
_cell.length_a   1.000
_cell.length_b   1.000
_cell.length_c   1.000
_cell.angle_alpha   90.00
_cell.angle_beta   90.00
_cell.angle_gamma   90.00
#
_symmetry.space_group_name_H-M   'P 1'
#
loop_
_entity.id
_entity.type
_entity.pdbx_description
1 polymer ?
#
loop_
_entity_poly.entity_id
_entity_poly.type
_entity_poly.pdbx_seq_one_letter_code
_entity_poly.pdbx_strand_id
1 'polypeptide(L)'
;MIRAAAGLSCCPPATPKDLSLFLKYSWGNNCPSASGLLYRHGGAARDLLLIIRSVASQFSSLLALFFAGMKAEILFPGLLVVLILFQAHVSSSYDLSKELSDASLLSSVFEAKQIVDSAYKDTRDRIKKNLENDVLTPVELLRYFKQPVAGTRAAVRAADYMETTLTLLKEKLRWAVKGDFNVTDMLTPAQLGMIFKASGCDQQNEEINCESSGRYRTITGKCNNRKNPLLGASNRALARWLPADYEDGVSIPHGWTEKKRVSGFPFPLVRKVSNEIVRFPPAQLKLDQQRSLMFMQWGQFIDHDLDFSPETPARVTFSGKVDCHTSCAKQPPCFPIKIPPNDPRVKNTRDCLPFIRSAPACDSGKAIREQINALTSFLDGSVVYGSEVPLANKLRDRTNQLGLLAVNRNFTDRGMAYMPFDYMSKDPCLMVSKGAKIPCFLAGDSRANEMLELACMHTLFVREHNRLARGLKRLNPHWNGEKLYQEARKIVGAMIQIITYRDYLPLLLGTSLQKWIPCYRGYNEAVDPRISNVFTLAFRFAHASIPPFVGRLNKNYKPINPKLQLSKTFFGVWRIVKEGGIDPFLRNLMASKAKLMTQKQMVVDELRDRMFEQVERIGFDLAALNMQRGRDHGLPGYISWRQFCRLSKPRGLKSLAQVLKNHSLAKKFMQLYGTPKNIDIWIGALAEPFVKGGRVGPLMACLIGTQFRKIRDGDRFWWENKGVFTPRQRSSLAKISLSRIICDNTHISKVSRNIFQANSYPHSFVSCNQIPKLDLRAWKSKKMEESTE
;
A
#
# COMPACT_ATOMS: atom_id res chain seq x y z
N MET A 1 -24.33 -14.09 -67.89
CA MET A 1 -25.15 -12.89 -67.62
C MET A 1 -24.20 -11.83 -67.05
N ILE A 2 -23.48 -10.96 -67.79
CA ILE A 2 -23.86 -9.91 -68.78
C ILE A 2 -24.95 -9.00 -68.17
N ARG A 3 -24.79 -7.70 -67.87
CA ARG A 3 -24.10 -6.50 -68.45
C ARG A 3 -23.73 -5.51 -67.29
N ALA A 4 -22.56 -4.85 -67.23
CA ALA A 4 -22.08 -3.63 -67.94
C ALA A 4 -22.76 -2.31 -67.47
N ALA A 5 -22.14 -1.12 -67.31
CA ALA A 5 -20.85 -0.50 -67.66
C ALA A 5 -20.65 0.80 -66.81
N ALA A 6 -19.41 1.19 -66.42
CA ALA A 6 -18.54 2.29 -66.94
C ALA A 6 -19.04 3.74 -66.69
N GLY A 7 -18.21 4.75 -66.35
CA GLY A 7 -16.78 4.91 -66.58
C GLY A 7 -16.07 6.06 -65.82
N LEU A 8 -14.82 6.25 -66.22
CA LEU A 8 -13.70 6.98 -65.62
C LEU A 8 -13.38 8.32 -66.34
N SER A 9 -12.42 9.06 -65.75
CA SER A 9 -11.47 10.04 -66.35
C SER A 9 -11.90 11.53 -66.24
N CYS A 10 -11.07 12.57 -66.00
CA CYS A 10 -9.61 12.84 -66.05
C CYS A 10 -9.23 14.07 -65.17
N CYS A 11 -7.95 14.24 -64.81
CA CYS A 11 -7.29 15.43 -64.20
C CYS A 11 -6.69 16.40 -65.29
N PRO A 12 -5.82 17.41 -64.98
CA PRO A 12 -5.87 18.71 -64.25
C PRO A 12 -5.41 19.88 -65.19
N PRO A 13 -4.60 20.95 -64.89
CA PRO A 13 -4.38 21.89 -63.74
C PRO A 13 -4.41 23.43 -64.15
N ALA A 14 -4.27 24.40 -63.21
CA ALA A 14 -3.48 25.67 -63.31
C ALA A 14 -3.86 26.79 -62.29
N THR A 15 -2.85 27.54 -61.83
CA THR A 15 -2.82 28.82 -61.05
C THR A 15 -2.44 30.02 -61.97
N PRO A 16 -2.16 31.29 -61.54
CA PRO A 16 -2.68 32.25 -60.51
C PRO A 16 -2.95 33.69 -61.07
N LYS A 17 -3.16 34.71 -60.18
CA LYS A 17 -3.15 36.21 -60.30
C LYS A 17 -4.52 36.89 -60.17
N ASP A 18 -4.73 38.09 -59.60
CA ASP A 18 -3.94 39.10 -58.85
C ASP A 18 -4.95 40.13 -58.26
N LEU A 19 -4.54 40.86 -57.19
CA LEU A 19 -4.83 42.27 -56.79
C LEU A 19 -6.26 42.87 -56.97
N SER A 20 -6.85 43.73 -56.12
CA SER A 20 -6.43 44.62 -55.02
C SER A 20 -7.68 45.41 -54.52
N LEU A 21 -7.49 46.28 -53.51
CA LEU A 21 -8.37 47.33 -52.93
C LEU A 21 -9.16 46.97 -51.67
N PHE A 22 -9.21 47.75 -50.57
CA PHE A 22 -8.46 48.92 -50.08
C PHE A 22 -8.96 49.20 -48.63
N LEU A 23 -8.07 49.68 -47.76
CA LEU A 23 -8.29 50.20 -46.40
C LEU A 23 -9.31 51.36 -46.34
N LYS A 24 -9.93 51.61 -45.16
CA LYS A 24 -9.95 52.94 -44.46
C LYS A 24 -10.68 52.94 -43.08
N TYR A 25 -9.93 53.39 -42.05
CA TYR A 25 -10.27 54.33 -40.92
C TYR A 25 -11.32 53.96 -39.84
N SER A 26 -11.24 54.34 -38.55
CA SER A 26 -10.40 55.32 -37.80
C SER A 26 -10.41 55.06 -36.27
N TRP A 27 -9.44 55.67 -35.59
CA TRP A 27 -9.13 55.76 -34.15
C TRP A 27 -9.85 56.88 -33.35
N GLY A 28 -9.76 56.80 -32.01
CA GLY A 28 -9.66 57.91 -31.03
C GLY A 28 -10.60 57.77 -29.81
N ASN A 29 -10.27 58.07 -28.54
CA ASN A 29 -9.07 58.56 -27.87
C ASN A 29 -9.29 58.53 -26.32
N ASN A 30 -8.20 58.66 -25.54
CA ASN A 30 -8.07 59.19 -24.15
C ASN A 30 -7.64 58.25 -22.98
N CYS A 31 -6.39 58.46 -22.56
CA CYS A 31 -5.78 58.23 -21.23
C CYS A 31 -5.91 59.51 -20.37
N PRO A 32 -5.83 59.45 -19.01
CA PRO A 32 -4.55 59.53 -18.26
C PRO A 32 -4.59 58.74 -16.90
N SER A 33 -3.57 58.59 -16.03
CA SER A 33 -2.09 58.51 -16.03
C SER A 33 -1.65 58.03 -14.61
N ALA A 34 -0.49 57.35 -14.49
CA ALA A 34 0.43 57.15 -13.33
C ALA A 34 -0.13 56.80 -11.91
N SER A 35 0.43 55.93 -11.06
CA SER A 35 1.82 55.49 -10.81
C SER A 35 1.83 54.43 -9.69
N GLY A 36 2.80 53.50 -9.67
CA GLY A 36 3.26 52.89 -8.40
C GLY A 36 3.63 51.40 -8.40
N LEU A 37 4.93 51.13 -8.19
CA LEU A 37 5.59 49.92 -7.66
C LEU A 37 6.03 48.79 -8.61
N LEU A 38 7.35 48.83 -8.83
CA LEU A 38 8.27 47.87 -9.43
C LEU A 38 9.12 47.25 -8.28
N TYR A 39 9.61 46.02 -8.52
CA TYR A 39 10.64 45.21 -7.81
C TYR A 39 10.19 44.41 -6.56
N ARG A 40 10.48 43.09 -6.43
CA ARG A 40 11.71 42.32 -6.76
C ARG A 40 11.42 40.81 -6.97
N HIS A 41 11.93 40.20 -8.04
CA HIS A 41 12.45 38.81 -8.06
C HIS A 41 13.52 38.61 -9.17
N GLY A 42 14.78 38.57 -8.74
CA GLY A 42 15.94 37.76 -9.17
C GLY A 42 16.27 37.39 -10.63
N GLY A 43 17.24 38.11 -11.21
CA GLY A 43 18.55 37.54 -11.61
C GLY A 43 18.67 36.76 -12.93
N ALA A 44 18.47 35.44 -12.92
CA ALA A 44 19.05 34.55 -13.94
C ALA A 44 18.38 34.57 -15.33
N ALA A 45 17.15 35.08 -15.44
CA ALA A 45 16.45 35.19 -16.74
C ALA A 45 16.90 36.40 -17.57
N ARG A 46 17.51 37.41 -16.93
CA ARG A 46 17.93 38.65 -17.58
C ARG A 46 19.27 38.48 -18.31
N ASP A 47 20.17 37.68 -17.76
CA ASP A 47 21.48 37.40 -18.35
C ASP A 47 21.36 36.50 -19.59
N LEU A 48 20.44 35.52 -19.58
CA LEU A 48 20.17 34.69 -20.75
C LEU A 48 19.52 35.49 -21.89
N LEU A 49 18.62 36.44 -21.59
CA LEU A 49 18.02 37.32 -22.60
C LEU A 49 19.02 38.34 -23.17
N LEU A 50 19.98 38.80 -22.36
CA LEU A 50 21.06 39.70 -22.80
C LEU A 50 22.09 38.98 -23.67
N ILE A 51 22.42 37.71 -23.38
CA ILE A 51 23.27 36.88 -24.23
C ILE A 51 22.58 36.57 -25.56
N ILE A 52 21.29 36.20 -25.55
CA ILE A 52 20.52 35.95 -26.78
C ILE A 52 20.40 37.23 -27.63
N ARG A 53 20.21 38.41 -27.02
CA ARG A 53 20.19 39.69 -27.74
C ARG A 53 21.56 40.13 -28.24
N SER A 54 22.64 39.85 -27.51
CA SER A 54 24.01 40.15 -27.94
C SER A 54 24.44 39.27 -29.11
N VAL A 55 24.12 37.97 -29.07
CA VAL A 55 24.40 37.03 -30.16
C VAL A 55 23.54 37.34 -31.39
N ALA A 56 22.27 37.71 -31.22
CA ALA A 56 21.41 38.13 -32.33
C ALA A 56 21.83 39.47 -32.97
N SER A 57 22.33 40.40 -32.16
CA SER A 57 22.89 41.68 -32.61
C SER A 57 24.18 41.48 -33.41
N GLN A 58 25.11 40.66 -32.91
CA GLN A 58 26.35 40.34 -33.61
C GLN A 58 26.11 39.55 -34.92
N PHE A 59 25.13 38.63 -34.94
CA PHE A 59 24.73 37.95 -36.18
C PHE A 59 24.10 38.90 -37.20
N SER A 60 23.30 39.87 -36.75
CA SER A 60 22.69 40.86 -37.65
C SER A 60 23.70 41.85 -38.23
N SER A 61 24.76 42.18 -37.49
CA SER A 61 25.84 43.05 -37.95
C SER A 61 26.83 42.34 -38.88
N LEU A 62 27.11 41.05 -38.66
CA LEU A 62 27.93 40.23 -39.57
C LEU A 62 27.20 39.93 -40.88
N LEU A 63 25.88 39.72 -40.86
CA LEU A 63 25.08 39.62 -42.09
C LEU A 63 24.98 40.95 -42.84
N ALA A 64 24.96 42.10 -42.17
CA ALA A 64 24.91 43.39 -42.87
C ALA A 64 26.22 43.72 -43.62
N LEU A 65 27.37 43.30 -43.10
CA LEU A 65 28.69 43.51 -43.72
C LEU A 65 29.00 42.50 -44.83
N PHE A 66 28.42 41.30 -44.82
CA PHE A 66 28.62 40.29 -45.87
C PHE A 66 27.79 40.54 -47.14
N PHE A 67 26.75 41.38 -47.08
CA PHE A 67 25.79 41.57 -48.17
C PHE A 67 25.97 42.89 -48.95
N ALA A 68 26.99 43.69 -48.61
CA ALA A 68 27.37 44.86 -49.39
C ALA A 68 28.43 44.48 -50.44
N GLY A 69 28.00 43.93 -51.58
CA GLY A 69 28.83 43.95 -52.80
C GLY A 69 29.05 42.66 -53.58
N MET A 70 28.20 41.62 -53.48
CA MET A 70 28.35 40.41 -54.31
C MET A 70 27.11 40.08 -55.14
N LYS A 71 27.32 39.81 -56.44
CA LYS A 71 26.29 39.45 -57.43
C LYS A 71 25.61 38.13 -57.06
N ALA A 72 24.32 38.03 -57.43
CA ALA A 72 23.35 37.04 -56.97
C ALA A 72 23.60 35.56 -57.34
N GLU A 73 24.68 35.22 -58.05
CA GLU A 73 24.96 33.85 -58.51
C GLU A 73 25.78 33.00 -57.51
N ILE A 74 26.24 33.57 -56.38
CA ILE A 74 27.03 32.84 -55.35
C ILE A 74 26.25 32.69 -54.02
N LEU A 75 25.08 33.31 -53.89
CA LEU A 75 24.28 33.27 -52.64
C LEU A 75 23.66 31.89 -52.37
N PHE A 76 23.26 31.15 -53.40
CA PHE A 76 22.55 29.88 -53.24
C PHE A 76 23.47 28.72 -52.78
N PRO A 77 24.68 28.53 -53.34
CA PRO A 77 25.61 27.51 -52.85
C PRO A 77 26.13 27.80 -51.44
N GLY A 78 26.41 29.07 -51.12
CA GLY A 78 26.93 29.48 -49.81
C GLY A 78 25.91 29.29 -48.67
N LEU A 79 24.64 29.63 -48.91
CA LEU A 79 23.57 29.40 -47.93
C LEU A 79 23.28 27.90 -47.75
N LEU A 80 23.38 27.13 -48.84
CA LEU A 80 23.24 25.66 -48.79
C LEU A 80 24.39 25.02 -48.02
N VAL A 81 25.63 25.46 -48.21
CA VAL A 81 26.80 24.98 -47.44
C VAL A 81 26.71 25.36 -45.97
N VAL A 82 26.25 26.58 -45.63
CA VAL A 82 26.01 26.97 -44.24
C VAL A 82 24.85 26.18 -43.64
N LEU A 83 23.77 25.90 -44.37
CA LEU A 83 22.66 25.05 -43.92
C LEU A 83 23.06 23.57 -43.81
N ILE A 84 23.93 23.07 -44.68
CA ILE A 84 24.52 21.72 -44.62
C ILE A 84 25.52 21.62 -43.46
N LEU A 85 26.33 22.64 -43.22
CA LEU A 85 27.24 22.72 -42.07
C LEU A 85 26.48 22.93 -40.76
N PHE A 86 25.36 23.67 -40.75
CA PHE A 86 24.46 23.77 -39.59
C PHE A 86 23.67 22.49 -39.40
N GLN A 87 23.21 21.82 -40.47
CA GLN A 87 22.64 20.47 -40.36
C GLN A 87 23.69 19.45 -39.94
N ALA A 88 24.97 19.61 -40.28
CA ALA A 88 26.07 18.75 -39.84
C ALA A 88 26.53 19.06 -38.40
N HIS A 89 26.45 20.32 -37.94
CA HIS A 89 26.72 20.70 -36.54
C HIS A 89 25.54 20.40 -35.60
N VAL A 90 24.31 20.51 -36.10
CA VAL A 90 23.08 20.14 -35.36
C VAL A 90 22.79 18.64 -35.49
N SER A 91 23.37 17.95 -36.49
CA SER A 91 23.56 16.49 -36.51
C SER A 91 24.90 16.11 -35.87
N SER A 92 25.25 16.71 -34.74
CA SER A 92 26.03 15.97 -33.75
C SER A 92 25.24 14.69 -33.50
N SER A 93 25.73 13.58 -34.06
CA SER A 93 25.22 12.25 -33.83
C SER A 93 25.17 12.07 -32.33
N TYR A 94 23.99 12.23 -31.72
CA TYR A 94 23.79 11.90 -30.33
C TYR A 94 24.11 10.42 -30.23
N ASP A 95 25.32 10.12 -29.78
CA ASP A 95 25.87 8.79 -29.93
C ASP A 95 25.24 7.91 -28.87
N LEU A 96 24.16 7.25 -29.27
CA LEU A 96 23.39 6.32 -28.45
C LEU A 96 24.32 5.26 -27.83
N SER A 97 25.38 4.87 -28.53
CA SER A 97 26.36 3.90 -28.03
C SER A 97 27.20 4.46 -26.88
N LYS A 98 27.50 5.77 -26.89
CA LYS A 98 28.23 6.45 -25.81
C LYS A 98 27.36 6.60 -24.55
N GLU A 99 26.10 7.03 -24.71
CA GLU A 99 25.16 7.19 -23.60
C GLU A 99 24.77 5.85 -22.94
N LEU A 100 24.80 4.76 -23.71
CA LEU A 100 24.56 3.40 -23.22
C LEU A 100 25.84 2.62 -22.88
N SER A 101 27.02 3.27 -22.91
CA SER A 101 28.26 2.64 -22.46
C SER A 101 28.20 2.28 -20.97
N ASP A 102 28.89 1.21 -20.57
CA ASP A 102 28.90 0.75 -19.18
C ASP A 102 29.31 1.86 -18.19
N ALA A 103 30.27 2.71 -18.59
CA ALA A 103 30.69 3.87 -17.80
C ALA A 103 29.57 4.90 -17.62
N SER A 104 28.80 5.19 -18.67
CA SER A 104 27.65 6.11 -18.61
C SER A 104 26.50 5.55 -17.76
N LEU A 105 26.23 4.25 -17.88
CA LEU A 105 25.22 3.57 -17.08
C LEU A 105 25.58 3.59 -15.58
N LEU A 106 26.82 3.25 -15.23
CA LEU A 106 27.32 3.30 -13.85
C LEU A 106 27.35 4.74 -13.32
N SER A 107 27.71 5.72 -14.15
CA SER A 107 27.62 7.14 -13.79
C SER A 107 26.18 7.55 -13.46
N SER A 108 25.20 7.09 -14.24
CA SER A 108 23.78 7.33 -13.98
C SER A 108 23.27 6.62 -12.71
N VAL A 109 23.84 5.47 -12.34
CA VAL A 109 23.60 4.84 -11.03
C VAL A 109 24.15 5.69 -9.90
N PHE A 110 25.37 6.20 -10.04
CA PHE A 110 25.99 7.05 -9.01
C PHE A 110 25.22 8.37 -8.81
N GLU A 111 24.81 9.00 -9.91
CA GLU A 111 23.95 10.19 -9.90
C GLU A 111 22.61 9.90 -9.20
N ALA A 112 21.95 8.78 -9.54
CA ALA A 112 20.71 8.36 -8.89
C ALA A 112 20.90 8.15 -7.37
N LYS A 113 22.01 7.56 -6.95
CA LYS A 113 22.32 7.38 -5.51
C LYS A 113 22.43 8.71 -4.80
N GLN A 114 23.16 9.68 -5.35
CA GLN A 114 23.30 11.01 -4.76
C GLN A 114 21.94 11.70 -4.63
N ILE A 115 21.11 11.63 -5.66
CA ILE A 115 19.77 12.24 -5.70
C ILE A 115 18.86 11.62 -4.62
N VAL A 116 18.76 10.30 -4.57
CA VAL A 116 17.92 9.58 -3.59
C VAL A 116 18.41 9.84 -2.17
N ASP A 117 19.72 9.78 -1.95
CA ASP A 117 20.33 9.99 -0.64
C ASP A 117 20.15 11.41 -0.14
N SER A 118 20.26 12.41 -1.03
CA SER A 118 19.94 13.79 -0.69
C SER A 118 18.48 13.93 -0.28
N ALA A 119 17.53 13.38 -1.05
CA ALA A 119 16.10 13.47 -0.71
C ALA A 119 15.76 12.79 0.62
N TYR A 120 16.40 11.66 0.91
CA TYR A 120 16.25 10.94 2.19
C TYR A 120 16.85 11.74 3.34
N LYS A 121 18.06 12.28 3.14
CA LYS A 121 18.75 13.13 4.13
C LYS A 121 17.94 14.39 4.40
N ASP A 122 17.46 15.08 3.37
CA ASP A 122 16.64 16.29 3.50
C ASP A 122 15.34 15.99 4.26
N THR A 123 14.69 14.87 3.96
CA THR A 123 13.50 14.41 4.69
C THR A 123 13.83 14.21 6.17
N ARG A 124 14.92 13.49 6.48
CA ARG A 124 15.35 13.22 7.86
C ARG A 124 15.76 14.49 8.58
N ASP A 125 16.53 15.36 7.94
CA ASP A 125 17.08 16.58 8.54
C ASP A 125 15.98 17.62 8.73
N ARG A 126 14.98 17.69 7.85
CA ARG A 126 13.74 18.47 8.08
C ARG A 126 12.95 17.93 9.25
N ILE A 127 12.73 16.61 9.32
CA ILE A 127 12.10 15.98 10.48
C ILE A 127 12.89 16.31 11.75
N LYS A 128 14.23 16.17 11.74
CA LYS A 128 15.11 16.48 12.87
C LYS A 128 15.06 17.96 13.28
N LYS A 129 15.11 18.89 12.32
CA LYS A 129 15.01 20.32 12.58
C LYS A 129 13.64 20.70 13.15
N ASN A 130 12.57 20.11 12.62
CA ASN A 130 11.22 20.29 13.14
C ASN A 130 11.06 19.62 14.53
N LEU A 131 11.81 18.54 14.79
CA LEU A 131 11.90 17.91 16.12
C LEU A 131 12.59 18.84 17.12
N GLU A 132 13.74 19.41 16.78
CA GLU A 132 14.55 20.29 17.64
C GLU A 132 13.82 21.61 17.97
N ASN A 133 13.07 22.17 17.03
CA ASN A 133 12.36 23.45 17.22
C ASN A 133 10.95 23.32 17.83
N ASP A 134 10.50 22.11 18.18
CA ASP A 134 9.13 21.83 18.65
C ASP A 134 7.98 22.25 17.70
N VAL A 135 8.27 22.35 16.39
CA VAL A 135 7.31 22.77 15.35
C VAL A 135 6.71 21.59 14.58
N LEU A 136 7.04 20.35 14.96
CA LEU A 136 6.65 19.18 14.18
C LEU A 136 5.13 18.96 14.20
N THR A 137 4.52 18.95 13.01
CA THR A 137 3.09 18.70 12.90
C THR A 137 2.80 17.22 13.15
N PRO A 138 1.63 16.87 13.71
CA PRO A 138 1.24 15.49 13.89
C PRO A 138 1.38 14.58 12.65
N VAL A 139 1.25 15.19 11.46
CA VAL A 139 1.36 14.52 10.16
C VAL A 139 2.77 14.01 9.93
N GLU A 140 3.74 14.89 10.17
CA GLU A 140 5.15 14.62 9.88
C GLU A 140 5.66 13.47 10.70
N LEU A 141 5.12 13.34 11.90
CA LEU A 141 5.44 12.27 12.78
C LEU A 141 4.75 10.97 12.41
N LEU A 142 3.43 10.98 12.15
CA LEU A 142 2.70 9.77 11.74
C LEU A 142 3.38 9.10 10.54
N ARG A 143 3.86 9.90 9.59
CA ARG A 143 4.57 9.38 8.41
C ARG A 143 5.96 8.86 8.74
N TYR A 144 6.68 9.50 9.65
CA TYR A 144 7.95 8.95 10.15
C TYR A 144 7.76 7.54 10.72
N PHE A 145 6.64 7.25 11.40
CA PHE A 145 6.33 5.88 11.86
C PHE A 145 6.00 4.90 10.75
N LYS A 146 5.45 5.39 9.64
CA LYS A 146 5.11 4.57 8.48
C LYS A 146 6.28 4.41 7.49
N GLN A 147 7.40 5.08 7.73
CA GLN A 147 8.61 4.91 6.93
C GLN A 147 9.25 3.54 7.20
N PRO A 148 9.82 2.92 6.16
CA PRO A 148 10.55 1.68 6.33
C PRO A 148 11.77 1.90 7.26
N VAL A 149 12.05 0.89 8.07
CA VAL A 149 13.17 0.87 9.02
C VAL A 149 14.11 -0.29 8.69
N ALA A 150 15.34 -0.26 9.24
CA ALA A 150 16.31 -1.36 9.18
C ALA A 150 16.40 -2.05 7.80
N GLY A 151 16.09 -3.35 7.71
CA GLY A 151 16.21 -4.13 6.48
C GLY A 151 15.27 -3.67 5.38
N THR A 152 14.01 -3.33 5.74
CA THR A 152 13.04 -2.75 4.79
C THR A 152 13.60 -1.47 4.16
N ARG A 153 14.24 -0.60 4.95
CA ARG A 153 14.79 0.66 4.43
C ARG A 153 15.91 0.43 3.43
N ALA A 154 16.80 -0.52 3.70
CA ALA A 154 17.87 -0.87 2.78
C ALA A 154 17.30 -1.40 1.45
N ALA A 155 16.30 -2.30 1.53
CA ALA A 155 15.63 -2.86 0.38
C ALA A 155 14.93 -1.81 -0.49
N VAL A 156 14.20 -0.89 0.13
CA VAL A 156 13.50 0.21 -0.56
C VAL A 156 14.49 1.20 -1.18
N ARG A 157 15.57 1.55 -0.46
CA ARG A 157 16.58 2.50 -0.96
C ARG A 157 17.27 1.97 -2.22
N ALA A 158 17.62 0.69 -2.25
CA ALA A 158 18.18 0.04 -3.44
C ALA A 158 17.21 0.09 -4.63
N ALA A 159 15.92 -0.16 -4.38
CA ALA A 159 14.89 -0.08 -5.41
C ALA A 159 14.65 1.35 -5.92
N ASP A 160 14.68 2.35 -5.02
CA ASP A 160 14.59 3.76 -5.41
C ASP A 160 15.82 4.18 -6.25
N TYR A 161 17.03 3.70 -5.94
CA TYR A 161 18.21 3.93 -6.80
C TYR A 161 17.98 3.37 -8.21
N MET A 162 17.51 2.13 -8.31
CA MET A 162 17.23 1.48 -9.59
C MET A 162 16.23 2.30 -10.42
N GLU A 163 15.08 2.66 -9.85
CA GLU A 163 14.04 3.39 -10.57
C GLU A 163 14.47 4.82 -10.95
N THR A 164 15.20 5.51 -10.07
CA THR A 164 15.77 6.83 -10.38
C THR A 164 16.82 6.72 -11.48
N THR A 165 17.66 5.69 -11.52
CA THR A 165 18.59 5.46 -12.64
C THR A 165 17.86 5.31 -13.96
N LEU A 166 16.82 4.48 -14.01
CA LEU A 166 16.02 4.28 -15.22
C LEU A 166 15.34 5.57 -15.68
N THR A 167 14.90 6.40 -14.73
CA THR A 167 14.33 7.73 -15.02
C THR A 167 15.38 8.66 -15.63
N LEU A 168 16.58 8.75 -15.03
CA LEU A 168 17.68 9.56 -15.56
C LEU A 168 18.10 9.12 -16.96
N LEU A 169 18.21 7.82 -17.19
CA LEU A 169 18.53 7.27 -18.51
C LEU A 169 17.45 7.62 -19.53
N LYS A 170 16.17 7.51 -19.16
CA LYS A 170 15.06 7.95 -20.03
C LYS A 170 15.17 9.43 -20.39
N GLU A 171 15.54 10.28 -19.43
CA GLU A 171 15.73 11.72 -19.67
C GLU A 171 16.94 12.03 -20.56
N LYS A 172 18.06 11.33 -20.40
CA LYS A 172 19.27 11.48 -21.24
C LYS A 172 18.99 11.03 -22.69
N LEU A 173 18.29 9.91 -22.85
CA LEU A 173 18.01 9.30 -24.14
C LEU A 173 16.88 9.98 -24.92
N ARG A 174 16.07 10.85 -24.27
CA ARG A 174 14.90 11.50 -24.90
C ARG A 174 15.22 12.32 -26.15
N TRP A 175 16.46 12.81 -26.26
CA TRP A 175 16.91 13.61 -27.40
C TRP A 175 17.43 12.74 -28.55
N ALA A 176 17.86 11.51 -28.25
CA ALA A 176 18.37 10.55 -29.22
C ALA A 176 17.25 9.67 -29.82
N VAL A 177 16.24 9.33 -29.01
CA VAL A 177 15.13 8.44 -29.40
C VAL A 177 13.88 9.26 -29.67
N LYS A 178 13.38 9.23 -30.92
CA LYS A 178 12.13 9.91 -31.29
C LYS A 178 10.91 9.13 -30.78
N GLY A 179 10.00 9.81 -30.09
CA GLY A 179 8.72 9.27 -29.63
C GLY A 179 8.75 8.71 -28.20
N ASP A 180 7.64 8.11 -27.77
CA ASP A 180 7.58 7.42 -26.49
C ASP A 180 8.34 6.09 -26.59
N PHE A 181 9.28 5.87 -25.68
CA PHE A 181 10.03 4.62 -25.57
C PHE A 181 10.14 4.17 -24.12
N ASN A 182 10.38 2.88 -23.94
CA ASN A 182 10.76 2.32 -22.67
C ASN A 182 12.29 2.19 -22.61
N VAL A 183 12.88 2.80 -21.60
CA VAL A 183 14.34 2.81 -21.39
C VAL A 183 14.92 1.40 -21.30
N THR A 184 14.14 0.43 -20.80
CA THR A 184 14.66 -0.92 -20.63
C THR A 184 14.66 -1.76 -21.88
N ASP A 185 13.89 -1.35 -22.89
CA ASP A 185 13.95 -1.96 -24.21
C ASP A 185 15.23 -1.53 -24.96
N MET A 186 15.92 -0.49 -24.45
CA MET A 186 17.19 0.02 -24.97
C MET A 186 18.42 -0.60 -24.26
N LEU A 187 18.20 -1.39 -23.20
CA LEU A 187 19.27 -1.98 -22.39
C LEU A 187 19.38 -3.48 -22.67
N THR A 188 20.61 -3.97 -22.83
CA THR A 188 20.87 -5.41 -22.88
C THR A 188 20.65 -6.05 -21.49
N PRO A 189 20.38 -7.36 -21.40
CA PRO A 189 20.30 -8.05 -20.11
C PRO A 189 21.54 -7.89 -19.23
N ALA A 190 22.73 -7.83 -19.85
CA ALA A 190 23.99 -7.62 -19.13
C ALA A 190 24.08 -6.20 -18.52
N GLN A 191 23.72 -5.17 -19.28
CA GLN A 191 23.66 -3.78 -18.80
C GLN A 191 22.63 -3.62 -17.68
N LEU A 192 21.44 -4.21 -17.82
CA LEU A 192 20.42 -4.17 -16.77
C LEU A 192 20.91 -4.89 -15.50
N GLY A 193 21.58 -6.03 -15.65
CA GLY A 193 22.22 -6.76 -14.55
C GLY A 193 23.32 -5.94 -13.85
N MET A 194 24.10 -5.16 -14.61
CA MET A 194 25.10 -4.24 -14.08
C MET A 194 24.46 -3.13 -13.24
N ILE A 195 23.40 -2.48 -13.75
CA ILE A 195 22.66 -1.45 -13.02
C ILE A 195 22.05 -2.04 -11.74
N PHE A 196 21.47 -3.25 -11.83
CA PHE A 196 20.86 -3.96 -10.70
C PHE A 196 21.87 -4.27 -9.59
N LYS A 197 23.08 -4.70 -9.95
CA LYS A 197 24.17 -4.91 -9.00
C LYS A 197 24.66 -3.58 -8.41
N ALA A 198 24.87 -2.58 -9.27
CA ALA A 198 25.37 -1.28 -8.86
C ALA A 198 24.39 -0.54 -7.93
N SER A 199 23.07 -0.73 -8.07
CA SER A 199 22.05 -0.19 -7.16
C SER A 199 21.98 -0.91 -5.81
N GLY A 200 22.60 -2.09 -5.67
CA GLY A 200 22.53 -2.92 -4.47
C GLY A 200 21.27 -3.78 -4.39
N CYS A 201 20.51 -3.90 -5.48
CA CYS A 201 19.35 -4.78 -5.54
C CYS A 201 19.73 -6.27 -5.49
N ASP A 202 20.96 -6.63 -5.86
CA ASP A 202 21.53 -7.98 -5.79
C ASP A 202 21.65 -8.53 -4.37
N GLN A 203 21.79 -7.66 -3.36
CA GLN A 203 21.79 -8.05 -1.94
C GLN A 203 20.48 -8.74 -1.51
N GLN A 204 19.38 -8.49 -2.22
CA GLN A 204 18.13 -9.20 -1.96
C GLN A 204 18.16 -10.62 -2.53
N ASN A 205 19.06 -10.93 -3.46
CA ASN A 205 19.13 -12.22 -4.17
C ASN A 205 20.27 -13.12 -3.68
N GLU A 206 20.81 -12.86 -2.49
CA GLU A 206 21.85 -13.71 -1.88
C GLU A 206 21.44 -15.20 -1.89
N GLU A 207 22.40 -16.06 -2.26
CA GLU A 207 22.24 -17.51 -2.14
C GLU A 207 22.08 -17.88 -0.67
N ILE A 208 20.94 -18.48 -0.34
CA ILE A 208 20.62 -18.87 1.04
C ILE A 208 20.76 -20.37 1.15
N ASN A 209 21.75 -20.82 1.93
CA ASN A 209 21.81 -22.19 2.37
C ASN A 209 20.77 -22.43 3.48
N CYS A 210 19.81 -23.32 3.19
CA CYS A 210 18.75 -23.71 4.12
C CYS A 210 19.04 -25.02 4.88
N GLU A 211 20.25 -25.58 4.81
CA GLU A 211 20.64 -26.80 5.53
C GLU A 211 20.49 -26.65 7.06
N SER A 212 20.77 -25.45 7.59
CA SER A 212 20.53 -25.10 8.99
C SER A 212 19.08 -24.67 9.29
N SER A 213 18.20 -24.60 8.29
CA SER A 213 16.79 -24.22 8.47
C SER A 213 16.01 -25.33 9.19
N GLY A 214 16.05 -25.24 10.53
CA GLY A 214 15.59 -26.30 11.42
C GLY A 214 14.07 -26.43 11.57
N ARG A 215 13.68 -26.87 12.78
CA ARG A 215 12.31 -27.21 13.21
C ARG A 215 11.34 -26.02 13.27
N TYR A 216 11.85 -24.79 13.23
CA TYR A 216 11.09 -23.55 13.41
C TYR A 216 11.19 -22.64 12.18
N ARG A 217 10.18 -21.78 12.01
CA ARG A 217 10.20 -20.74 10.99
C ARG A 217 11.31 -19.73 11.29
N THR A 218 11.96 -19.22 10.27
CA THR A 218 12.77 -17.99 10.40
C THR A 218 11.85 -16.80 10.73
N ILE A 219 12.40 -15.70 11.24
CA ILE A 219 11.63 -14.46 11.46
C ILE A 219 11.27 -13.78 10.14
N THR A 220 12.12 -13.91 9.13
CA THR A 220 11.98 -13.25 7.83
C THR A 220 11.18 -14.07 6.81
N GLY A 221 10.70 -15.26 7.16
CA GLY A 221 10.01 -16.18 6.25
C GLY A 221 10.94 -16.90 5.25
N LYS A 222 12.24 -16.57 5.21
CA LYS A 222 13.25 -17.26 4.41
C LYS A 222 13.29 -18.77 4.74
N CYS A 223 13.66 -19.58 3.76
CA CYS A 223 13.76 -21.05 3.85
C CYS A 223 12.44 -21.79 4.12
N ASN A 224 11.27 -21.16 3.98
CA ASN A 224 10.01 -21.90 4.01
C ASN A 224 9.97 -22.91 2.85
N ASN A 225 10.14 -22.40 1.63
CA ASN A 225 10.36 -23.22 0.43
C ASN A 225 11.85 -23.56 0.34
N ARG A 226 12.23 -24.84 0.19
CA ARG A 226 13.63 -25.25 0.18
C ARG A 226 14.26 -25.07 -1.20
N LYS A 227 13.48 -25.26 -2.26
CA LYS A 227 13.92 -25.01 -3.64
C LYS A 227 14.12 -23.54 -3.94
N ASN A 228 13.23 -22.69 -3.44
CA ASN A 228 13.27 -21.24 -3.63
C ASN A 228 13.18 -20.53 -2.26
N PRO A 229 14.30 -20.41 -1.52
CA PRO A 229 14.34 -19.92 -0.15
C PRO A 229 13.69 -18.56 0.12
N LEU A 230 13.51 -17.75 -0.92
CA LEU A 230 12.99 -16.39 -0.85
C LEU A 230 11.47 -16.29 -1.05
N LEU A 231 10.80 -17.38 -1.45
CA LEU A 231 9.35 -17.38 -1.66
C LEU A 231 8.58 -17.16 -0.34
N GLY A 232 7.88 -16.02 -0.28
CA GLY A 232 7.09 -15.61 0.89
C GLY A 232 7.89 -14.89 1.98
N ALA A 233 9.20 -14.65 1.76
CA ALA A 233 10.01 -13.88 2.69
C ALA A 233 9.61 -12.39 2.71
N SER A 234 9.88 -11.72 3.84
CA SER A 234 9.70 -10.29 3.99
C SER A 234 10.66 -9.47 3.14
N ASN A 235 10.31 -8.21 2.91
CA ASN A 235 11.08 -7.22 2.14
C ASN A 235 11.32 -7.64 0.68
N ARG A 236 10.29 -8.20 0.05
CA ARG A 236 10.33 -8.62 -1.37
C ARG A 236 9.13 -8.08 -2.14
N ALA A 237 9.24 -8.10 -3.47
CA ALA A 237 8.13 -7.74 -4.34
C ALA A 237 6.88 -8.60 -4.08
N LEU A 238 5.72 -7.95 -4.05
CA LEU A 238 4.42 -8.60 -4.10
C LEU A 238 4.28 -9.42 -5.39
N ALA A 239 3.55 -10.54 -5.34
CA ALA A 239 3.32 -11.33 -6.53
C ALA A 239 2.34 -10.65 -7.51
N ARG A 240 2.62 -10.74 -8.81
CA ARG A 240 1.72 -10.35 -9.89
C ARG A 240 0.99 -11.58 -10.44
N TRP A 241 -0.34 -11.63 -10.28
CA TRP A 241 -1.19 -12.64 -10.96
C TRP A 241 -1.62 -12.22 -12.35
N LEU A 242 -1.61 -10.91 -12.62
CA LEU A 242 -1.74 -10.30 -13.93
C LEU A 242 -0.60 -9.28 -14.10
N PRO A 243 -0.14 -9.01 -15.33
CA PRO A 243 0.81 -7.94 -15.59
C PRO A 243 0.35 -6.60 -15.01
N ALA A 244 1.29 -5.76 -14.59
CA ALA A 244 0.97 -4.40 -14.18
C ALA A 244 0.41 -3.60 -15.35
N ASP A 245 -0.52 -2.69 -15.04
CA ASP A 245 -1.18 -1.80 -15.98
C ASP A 245 -0.89 -0.35 -15.57
N TYR A 246 0.23 0.17 -16.09
CA TYR A 246 0.68 1.54 -15.92
C TYR A 246 0.42 2.36 -17.18
N GLU A 247 0.25 3.67 -17.01
CA GLU A 247 -0.08 4.61 -18.07
C GLU A 247 1.01 4.71 -19.16
N ASP A 248 2.26 4.46 -18.77
CA ASP A 248 3.44 4.39 -19.63
C ASP A 248 3.99 2.95 -19.78
N GLY A 249 3.26 1.95 -19.28
CA GLY A 249 3.69 0.55 -19.28
C GLY A 249 4.76 0.18 -18.25
N VAL A 250 5.30 1.14 -17.48
CA VAL A 250 6.45 0.92 -16.61
C VAL A 250 6.17 1.29 -15.15
N SER A 251 5.87 2.55 -14.86
CA SER A 251 5.76 3.02 -13.47
C SER A 251 4.80 4.18 -13.25
N ILE A 252 4.36 4.88 -14.30
CA ILE A 252 3.49 6.05 -14.17
C ILE A 252 2.04 5.58 -14.00
N PRO A 253 1.37 5.90 -12.87
CA PRO A 253 0.02 5.39 -12.61
C PRO A 253 -1.03 6.05 -13.51
N HIS A 254 -2.10 5.31 -13.83
CA HIS A 254 -3.23 5.87 -14.56
C HIS A 254 -3.84 7.09 -13.83
N GLY A 255 -4.07 8.16 -14.58
CA GLY A 255 -4.56 9.44 -14.05
C GLY A 255 -3.44 10.37 -13.58
N TRP A 256 -2.18 10.03 -13.89
CA TRP A 256 -1.05 10.92 -13.72
C TRP A 256 -1.13 12.09 -14.70
N THR A 257 -1.15 11.79 -16.00
CA THR A 257 -1.21 12.80 -17.06
C THR A 257 -2.62 13.38 -17.15
N GLU A 258 -2.74 14.70 -17.00
CA GLU A 258 -4.03 15.36 -17.09
C GLU A 258 -4.66 15.19 -18.48
N LYS A 259 -5.97 14.94 -18.53
CA LYS A 259 -6.76 14.75 -19.76
C LYS A 259 -6.40 13.50 -20.59
N LYS A 260 -5.40 12.69 -20.22
CA LYS A 260 -5.16 11.39 -20.88
C LYS A 260 -6.37 10.48 -20.66
N ARG A 261 -6.81 9.87 -21.76
CA ARG A 261 -7.98 8.98 -21.76
C ARG A 261 -7.52 7.54 -21.54
N VAL A 262 -8.30 6.79 -20.76
CA VAL A 262 -8.11 5.34 -20.57
C VAL A 262 -9.26 4.65 -21.29
N SER A 263 -8.96 3.70 -22.18
CA SER A 263 -9.97 3.05 -23.04
C SER A 263 -10.87 4.03 -23.81
N GLY A 264 -10.36 5.20 -24.20
CA GLY A 264 -11.13 6.23 -24.93
C GLY A 264 -11.99 7.17 -24.06
N PHE A 265 -11.99 7.00 -22.73
CA PHE A 265 -12.77 7.83 -21.79
C PHE A 265 -11.89 8.62 -20.81
N PRO A 266 -12.33 9.80 -20.35
CA PRO A 266 -11.68 10.48 -19.22
C PRO A 266 -11.67 9.59 -17.98
N PHE A 267 -10.54 9.54 -17.28
CA PHE A 267 -10.41 8.74 -16.07
C PHE A 267 -10.85 9.54 -14.84
N PRO A 268 -11.79 9.04 -13.99
CA PRO A 268 -12.40 9.86 -12.97
C PRO A 268 -11.44 10.13 -11.80
N LEU A 269 -11.62 11.29 -11.16
CA LEU A 269 -10.99 11.59 -9.88
C LEU A 269 -11.53 10.64 -8.81
N VAL A 270 -10.65 9.96 -8.08
CA VAL A 270 -11.04 8.99 -7.04
C VAL A 270 -11.91 9.61 -5.93
N ARG A 271 -11.68 10.88 -5.58
CA ARG A 271 -12.52 11.60 -4.62
C ARG A 271 -13.93 11.86 -5.16
N LYS A 272 -14.08 12.09 -6.47
CA LYS A 272 -15.41 12.20 -7.11
C LYS A 272 -16.16 10.87 -7.03
N VAL A 273 -15.48 9.76 -7.32
CA VAL A 273 -16.05 8.41 -7.18
C VAL A 273 -16.48 8.16 -5.72
N SER A 274 -15.65 8.52 -4.74
CA SER A 274 -15.99 8.43 -3.32
C SER A 274 -17.24 9.27 -2.97
N ASN A 275 -17.32 10.51 -3.46
CA ASN A 275 -18.46 11.39 -3.20
C ASN A 275 -19.78 10.87 -3.79
N GLU A 276 -19.75 10.28 -4.99
CA GLU A 276 -20.97 9.90 -5.73
C GLU A 276 -21.44 8.45 -5.52
N ILE A 277 -20.50 7.54 -5.21
CA ILE A 277 -20.78 6.10 -5.05
C ILE A 277 -20.67 5.66 -3.59
N VAL A 278 -19.62 6.09 -2.87
CA VAL A 278 -19.29 5.53 -1.55
C VAL A 278 -20.06 6.20 -0.41
N ARG A 279 -20.21 7.53 -0.50
CA ARG A 279 -20.83 8.38 0.53
C ARG A 279 -22.28 7.99 0.80
N PHE A 280 -22.67 8.04 2.08
CA PHE A 280 -24.06 7.88 2.50
C PHE A 280 -24.36 8.67 3.79
N PRO A 281 -25.62 9.05 4.06
CA PRO A 281 -25.98 9.75 5.29
C PRO A 281 -25.84 8.85 6.54
N PRO A 282 -25.22 9.32 7.64
CA PRO A 282 -25.03 8.52 8.86
C PRO A 282 -26.31 7.93 9.45
N ALA A 283 -27.44 8.65 9.35
CA ALA A 283 -28.75 8.20 9.83
C ALA A 283 -29.25 6.90 9.19
N GLN A 284 -28.70 6.51 8.04
CA GLN A 284 -29.10 5.30 7.33
C GLN A 284 -28.26 4.06 7.70
N LEU A 285 -27.23 4.21 8.55
CA LEU A 285 -26.27 3.14 8.87
C LEU A 285 -26.95 1.81 9.23
N LYS A 286 -26.63 0.76 8.49
CA LYS A 286 -27.03 -0.62 8.82
C LYS A 286 -25.90 -1.38 9.51
N LEU A 287 -26.24 -1.99 10.65
CA LEU A 287 -25.37 -2.95 11.33
C LEU A 287 -25.62 -4.36 10.82
N ASP A 288 -24.57 -5.17 10.82
CA ASP A 288 -24.60 -6.56 10.41
C ASP A 288 -25.30 -7.43 11.46
N GLN A 289 -26.43 -8.02 11.09
CA GLN A 289 -27.20 -8.85 12.02
C GLN A 289 -26.62 -10.26 12.22
N GLN A 290 -25.57 -10.64 11.50
CA GLN A 290 -24.96 -11.97 11.62
C GLN A 290 -23.45 -11.93 11.87
N ARG A 291 -22.82 -10.75 12.00
CA ARG A 291 -21.40 -10.62 12.32
C ARG A 291 -21.20 -9.71 13.52
N SER A 292 -20.40 -10.17 14.47
CA SER A 292 -19.91 -9.30 15.55
C SER A 292 -18.87 -8.34 15.02
N LEU A 293 -18.55 -7.32 15.81
CA LEU A 293 -17.47 -6.40 15.50
C LEU A 293 -16.10 -7.11 15.53
N MET A 294 -15.96 -8.20 16.28
CA MET A 294 -14.76 -9.06 16.27
C MET A 294 -14.46 -9.62 14.88
N PHE A 295 -15.47 -9.87 14.03
CA PHE A 295 -15.25 -10.30 12.64
C PHE A 295 -14.45 -9.26 11.85
N MET A 296 -14.82 -7.98 11.98
CA MET A 296 -14.08 -6.88 11.34
C MET A 296 -12.65 -6.80 11.89
N GLN A 297 -12.51 -6.84 13.23
CA GLN A 297 -11.21 -6.65 13.87
C GLN A 297 -10.22 -7.78 13.56
N TRP A 298 -10.70 -9.03 13.48
CA TRP A 298 -9.86 -10.16 13.07
C TRP A 298 -9.40 -10.03 11.63
N GLY A 299 -10.27 -9.56 10.72
CA GLY A 299 -9.88 -9.28 9.34
C GLY A 299 -8.69 -8.33 9.27
N GLN A 300 -8.72 -7.23 10.01
CA GLN A 300 -7.58 -6.29 10.06
C GLN A 300 -6.34 -6.91 10.72
N PHE A 301 -6.50 -7.62 11.83
CA PHE A 301 -5.37 -8.26 12.51
C PHE A 301 -4.63 -9.27 11.60
N ILE A 302 -5.37 -9.99 10.76
CA ILE A 302 -4.82 -10.93 9.78
C ILE A 302 -4.22 -10.23 8.56
N ASP A 303 -4.82 -9.14 8.08
CA ASP A 303 -4.22 -8.30 7.02
C ASP A 303 -2.81 -7.85 7.42
N HIS A 304 -2.66 -7.44 8.69
CA HIS A 304 -1.39 -6.99 9.25
C HIS A 304 -0.39 -8.12 9.56
N ASP A 305 -0.77 -9.39 9.40
CA ASP A 305 0.15 -10.54 9.44
C ASP A 305 0.65 -10.91 8.03
N LEU A 306 -0.01 -10.42 6.97
CA LEU A 306 0.22 -10.87 5.60
C LEU A 306 0.88 -9.81 4.72
N ASP A 307 0.46 -8.55 4.83
CA ASP A 307 0.99 -7.50 3.96
C ASP A 307 1.17 -6.12 4.60
N PHE A 308 2.26 -5.48 4.18
CA PHE A 308 2.53 -4.07 4.40
C PHE A 308 3.37 -3.51 3.26
N SER A 309 2.78 -2.61 2.46
CA SER A 309 3.50 -1.81 1.48
C SER A 309 3.74 -0.40 2.03
N PRO A 310 4.90 -0.13 2.65
CA PRO A 310 5.21 1.19 3.19
C PRO A 310 5.25 2.25 2.08
N GLU A 311 5.18 3.52 2.46
CA GLU A 311 5.45 4.65 1.56
C GLU A 311 6.96 4.78 1.33
N THR A 312 7.39 5.35 0.19
CA THR A 312 8.82 5.66 0.03
C THR A 312 9.28 6.66 1.10
N PRO A 313 10.50 6.49 1.66
CA PRO A 313 11.08 7.43 2.62
C PRO A 313 11.22 8.87 2.11
N ALA A 314 11.38 9.06 0.80
CA ALA A 314 11.49 10.39 0.21
C ALA A 314 10.15 11.15 0.37
N ARG A 315 10.13 12.20 1.19
CA ARG A 315 8.96 13.10 1.34
C ARG A 315 9.01 14.30 0.43
N VAL A 316 10.21 14.72 0.09
CA VAL A 316 10.46 15.71 -0.92
C VAL A 316 10.69 15.00 -2.25
N THR A 317 10.22 15.60 -3.33
CA THR A 317 10.65 15.19 -4.67
C THR A 317 12.16 15.19 -4.73
N PHE A 318 12.72 14.36 -5.59
CA PHE A 318 14.16 14.26 -5.81
C PHE A 318 14.86 15.58 -6.21
N SER A 319 14.10 16.61 -6.60
CA SER A 319 14.57 17.99 -6.80
C SER A 319 14.68 18.83 -5.51
N GLY A 320 14.26 18.31 -4.35
CA GLY A 320 14.19 18.99 -3.06
C GLY A 320 13.10 20.06 -2.92
N LYS A 321 12.38 20.40 -4.00
CA LYS A 321 11.51 21.59 -4.06
C LYS A 321 10.06 21.35 -3.65
N VAL A 322 9.54 20.13 -3.83
CA VAL A 322 8.12 19.81 -3.62
C VAL A 322 7.98 18.83 -2.47
N ASP A 323 7.27 19.24 -1.43
CA ASP A 323 6.88 18.37 -0.33
C ASP A 323 5.48 17.81 -0.58
N CYS A 324 5.35 16.48 -0.64
CA CYS A 324 4.08 15.82 -0.97
C CYS A 324 2.95 16.08 0.04
N HIS A 325 3.26 16.64 1.21
CA HIS A 325 2.27 16.98 2.23
C HIS A 325 1.64 18.36 2.02
N THR A 326 2.46 19.34 1.67
CA THR A 326 2.04 20.75 1.55
C THR A 326 1.77 21.13 0.10
N SER A 327 2.34 20.41 -0.86
CA SER A 327 2.15 20.64 -2.29
C SER A 327 1.16 19.67 -2.91
N CYS A 328 0.41 20.18 -3.89
CA CYS A 328 -0.46 19.40 -4.75
C CYS A 328 0.15 19.12 -6.13
N ALA A 329 1.46 19.36 -6.29
CA ALA A 329 2.17 19.01 -7.50
C ALA A 329 2.28 17.48 -7.66
N LYS A 330 2.06 16.99 -8.89
CA LYS A 330 2.29 15.59 -9.28
C LYS A 330 3.73 15.44 -9.74
N GLN A 331 4.61 15.03 -8.85
CA GLN A 331 6.02 14.78 -9.12
C GLN A 331 6.47 13.65 -8.21
N PRO A 332 7.18 12.61 -8.69
CA PRO A 332 7.54 11.48 -7.85
C PRO A 332 8.33 11.95 -6.61
N PRO A 333 7.95 11.48 -5.40
CA PRO A 333 6.97 10.42 -5.13
C PRO A 333 5.54 10.89 -4.79
N CYS A 334 5.22 12.17 -5.02
CA CYS A 334 3.92 12.77 -4.76
C CYS A 334 2.89 12.42 -5.85
N PHE A 335 1.78 11.79 -5.47
CA PHE A 335 0.64 11.53 -6.36
C PHE A 335 -0.69 11.96 -5.73
N PRO A 336 -0.85 13.27 -5.43
CA PRO A 336 -1.95 13.80 -4.63
C PRO A 336 -3.33 13.55 -5.26
N ILE A 337 -4.34 13.40 -4.40
CA ILE A 337 -5.73 13.23 -4.81
C ILE A 337 -6.36 14.62 -5.01
N LYS A 338 -6.65 14.96 -6.27
CA LYS A 338 -7.29 16.22 -6.65
C LYS A 338 -8.72 16.31 -6.13
N ILE A 339 -9.09 17.48 -5.61
CA ILE A 339 -10.45 17.76 -5.15
C ILE A 339 -11.36 18.07 -6.35
N PRO A 340 -12.50 17.38 -6.51
CA PRO A 340 -13.42 17.66 -7.59
C PRO A 340 -14.20 18.97 -7.34
N PRO A 341 -14.74 19.60 -8.40
CA PRO A 341 -15.76 20.63 -8.23
C PRO A 341 -16.92 20.14 -7.38
N ASN A 342 -17.50 21.03 -6.57
CA ASN A 342 -18.62 20.73 -5.68
C ASN A 342 -18.35 19.64 -4.65
N ASP A 343 -17.08 19.44 -4.23
CA ASP A 343 -16.79 18.54 -3.11
C ASP A 343 -17.59 18.98 -1.87
N PRO A 344 -18.25 18.04 -1.18
CA PRO A 344 -19.11 18.38 -0.06
C PRO A 344 -18.34 18.95 1.13
N ARG A 345 -17.06 18.60 1.27
CA ARG A 345 -16.21 18.96 2.41
C ARG A 345 -15.18 20.03 2.06
N VAL A 346 -14.44 19.83 0.96
CA VAL A 346 -13.29 20.69 0.62
C VAL A 346 -13.68 21.69 -0.46
N LYS A 347 -13.90 22.96 -0.09
CA LYS A 347 -14.37 23.99 -1.04
C LYS A 347 -13.27 24.52 -1.94
N ASN A 348 -12.04 24.57 -1.46
CA ASN A 348 -10.90 25.00 -2.26
C ASN A 348 -10.45 23.89 -3.21
N THR A 349 -10.81 23.99 -4.49
CA THR A 349 -10.44 23.02 -5.53
C THR A 349 -8.96 23.09 -5.94
N ARG A 350 -8.22 24.11 -5.48
CA ARG A 350 -6.76 24.18 -5.62
C ARG A 350 -6.01 23.34 -4.58
N ASP A 351 -6.69 22.92 -3.50
CA ASP A 351 -6.15 21.99 -2.52
C ASP A 351 -6.27 20.53 -3.03
N CYS A 352 -5.68 19.60 -2.29
CA CYS A 352 -5.65 18.17 -2.55
C CYS A 352 -5.61 17.36 -1.25
N LEU A 353 -5.92 16.07 -1.31
CA LEU A 353 -5.53 15.15 -0.24
C LEU A 353 -4.10 14.66 -0.54
N PRO A 354 -3.14 14.84 0.38
CA PRO A 354 -1.80 14.29 0.25
C PRO A 354 -1.80 12.79 -0.02
N PHE A 355 -0.92 12.34 -0.91
CA PHE A 355 -0.72 10.93 -1.19
C PHE A 355 0.72 10.71 -1.67
N ILE A 356 1.44 9.80 -1.01
CA ILE A 356 2.79 9.38 -1.36
C ILE A 356 2.71 7.97 -1.93
N ARG A 357 3.42 7.74 -3.03
CA ARG A 357 3.49 6.42 -3.68
C ARG A 357 4.11 5.37 -2.75
N SER A 358 3.62 4.14 -2.86
CA SER A 358 4.16 3.00 -2.10
C SER A 358 5.56 2.68 -2.57
N ALA A 359 6.45 2.34 -1.65
CA ALA A 359 7.85 2.05 -1.91
C ALA A 359 8.03 0.95 -2.98
N PRO A 360 8.98 1.12 -3.91
CA PRO A 360 9.26 0.11 -4.93
C PRO A 360 10.01 -1.09 -4.32
N ALA A 361 10.01 -2.19 -5.04
CA ALA A 361 10.84 -3.37 -4.79
C ALA A 361 11.80 -3.60 -5.96
N CYS A 362 12.95 -4.18 -5.67
CA CYS A 362 13.84 -4.70 -6.71
C CYS A 362 13.22 -5.96 -7.32
N ASP A 363 13.13 -6.02 -8.66
CA ASP A 363 12.77 -7.22 -9.40
C ASP A 363 13.83 -7.46 -10.49
N SER A 364 14.48 -8.63 -10.46
CA SER A 364 15.65 -8.94 -11.29
C SER A 364 15.32 -9.27 -12.74
N GLY A 365 14.04 -9.35 -13.10
CA GLY A 365 13.62 -9.80 -14.43
C GLY A 365 12.99 -8.74 -15.33
N LYS A 366 12.45 -7.64 -14.77
CA LYS A 366 11.71 -6.61 -15.51
C LYS A 366 11.82 -5.28 -14.78
N ALA A 367 11.95 -4.19 -15.52
CA ALA A 367 11.99 -2.85 -14.96
C ALA A 367 10.62 -2.19 -14.77
N ILE A 368 9.56 -2.99 -14.79
CA ILE A 368 8.21 -2.53 -14.44
C ILE A 368 8.16 -2.38 -12.92
N ARG A 369 7.55 -1.30 -12.43
CA ARG A 369 7.51 -0.99 -11.01
C ARG A 369 6.72 -2.05 -10.23
N GLU A 370 7.40 -2.72 -9.32
CA GLU A 370 6.78 -3.58 -8.31
C GLU A 370 6.80 -2.94 -6.92
N GLN A 371 5.82 -3.27 -6.08
CA GLN A 371 5.76 -2.77 -4.71
C GLN A 371 6.24 -3.83 -3.74
N ILE A 372 6.91 -3.39 -2.69
CA ILE A 372 7.45 -4.26 -1.64
C ILE A 372 6.34 -4.71 -0.69
N ASN A 373 6.42 -5.95 -0.23
CA ASN A 373 5.81 -6.41 1.01
C ASN A 373 6.89 -6.46 2.09
N ALA A 374 6.76 -5.63 3.12
CA ALA A 374 7.69 -5.59 4.24
C ALA A 374 7.47 -6.72 5.27
N LEU A 375 6.39 -7.50 5.13
CA LEU A 375 6.04 -8.62 6.01
C LEU A 375 6.28 -9.98 5.36
N THR A 376 6.33 -11.03 6.18
CA THR A 376 6.26 -12.41 5.67
C THR A 376 4.89 -12.65 5.04
N SER A 377 4.81 -13.53 4.04
CA SER A 377 3.53 -13.83 3.38
C SER A 377 2.71 -14.93 4.08
N PHE A 378 3.21 -15.47 5.20
CA PHE A 378 2.62 -16.61 5.89
C PHE A 378 1.76 -16.14 7.06
N LEU A 379 0.71 -16.89 7.41
CA LEU A 379 0.08 -16.72 8.72
C LEU A 379 0.97 -17.35 9.79
N ASP A 380 1.93 -16.61 10.28
CA ASP A 380 2.93 -17.07 11.25
C ASP A 380 2.99 -16.24 12.53
N GLY A 381 2.11 -15.25 12.67
CA GLY A 381 2.09 -14.34 13.80
C GLY A 381 3.18 -13.27 13.74
N SER A 382 3.73 -12.95 12.56
CA SER A 382 4.63 -11.83 12.33
C SER A 382 4.08 -10.50 12.89
N VAL A 383 2.75 -10.34 12.89
CA VAL A 383 2.04 -9.23 13.56
C VAL A 383 2.34 -9.11 15.07
N VAL A 384 2.76 -10.20 15.71
CA VAL A 384 3.22 -10.28 17.11
C VAL A 384 4.75 -10.29 17.21
N TYR A 385 5.43 -11.04 16.34
CA TYR A 385 6.86 -11.37 16.48
C TYR A 385 7.82 -10.52 15.65
N GLY A 386 7.30 -9.72 14.72
CA GLY A 386 8.08 -8.98 13.74
C GLY A 386 8.44 -9.80 12.51
N SER A 387 8.72 -9.10 11.41
CA SER A 387 9.21 -9.66 10.14
C SER A 387 10.70 -9.39 9.88
N GLU A 388 11.38 -8.81 10.86
CA GLU A 388 12.82 -8.52 10.83
C GLU A 388 13.50 -8.97 12.12
N VAL A 389 14.69 -9.56 12.01
CA VAL A 389 15.45 -10.11 13.15
C VAL A 389 15.75 -9.06 14.23
N PRO A 390 16.19 -7.82 13.90
CA PRO A 390 16.44 -6.81 14.94
C PRO A 390 15.19 -6.44 15.75
N LEU A 391 14.04 -6.28 15.10
CA LEU A 391 12.78 -5.99 15.78
C LEU A 391 12.33 -7.18 16.64
N ALA A 392 12.37 -8.39 16.09
CA ALA A 392 12.04 -9.61 16.84
C ALA A 392 12.89 -9.76 18.10
N ASN A 393 14.19 -9.44 18.04
CA ASN A 393 15.08 -9.44 19.20
C ASN A 393 14.74 -8.34 20.21
N LYS A 394 14.34 -7.13 19.75
CA LYS A 394 13.89 -6.02 20.61
C LYS A 394 12.59 -6.34 21.35
N LEU A 395 11.71 -7.14 20.74
CA LEU A 395 10.42 -7.55 21.31
C LEU A 395 10.53 -8.67 22.35
N ARG A 396 11.69 -9.31 22.48
CA ARG A 396 11.91 -10.40 23.43
C ARG A 396 12.40 -9.88 24.78
N ASP A 397 11.96 -10.51 25.86
CA ASP A 397 12.59 -10.33 27.15
C ASP A 397 13.86 -11.18 27.22
N ARG A 398 15.00 -10.53 27.05
CA ARG A 398 16.33 -11.17 27.05
C ARG A 398 16.99 -11.15 28.43
N THR A 399 16.28 -10.68 29.47
CA THR A 399 16.84 -10.59 30.84
C THR A 399 16.80 -11.92 31.59
N ASN A 400 16.15 -12.94 31.04
CA ASN A 400 15.97 -14.24 31.67
C ASN A 400 15.84 -15.37 30.62
N GLN A 401 15.81 -16.62 31.09
CA GLN A 401 15.69 -17.83 30.27
C GLN A 401 14.25 -18.38 30.21
N LEU A 402 13.23 -17.52 30.33
CA LEU A 402 11.82 -17.93 30.32
C LEU A 402 11.18 -17.86 28.92
N GLY A 403 11.91 -17.35 27.92
CA GLY A 403 11.45 -17.27 26.53
C GLY A 403 10.24 -16.35 26.35
N LEU A 404 10.17 -15.25 27.10
CA LEU A 404 9.04 -14.32 27.09
C LEU A 404 9.22 -13.22 26.04
N LEU A 405 8.10 -12.62 25.63
CA LEU A 405 8.08 -11.30 25.03
C LEU A 405 8.19 -10.21 26.11
N ALA A 406 8.87 -9.13 25.77
CA ALA A 406 8.97 -7.94 26.59
C ALA A 406 7.58 -7.35 26.87
N VAL A 407 7.43 -6.75 28.04
CA VAL A 407 6.18 -6.15 28.52
C VAL A 407 6.45 -4.78 29.13
N ASN A 408 5.40 -3.98 29.24
CA ASN A 408 5.49 -2.68 29.91
C ASN A 408 5.92 -2.83 31.38
N ARG A 409 6.89 -2.04 31.80
CA ARG A 409 7.38 -2.02 33.19
C ARG A 409 6.68 -1.01 34.07
N ASN A 410 6.05 0.01 33.47
CA ASN A 410 5.48 1.15 34.20
C ASN A 410 3.97 1.04 34.40
N PHE A 411 3.28 0.33 33.51
CA PHE A 411 1.83 0.19 33.54
C PHE A 411 1.39 -1.26 33.42
N THR A 412 0.35 -1.62 34.15
CA THR A 412 -0.35 -2.90 34.03
C THR A 412 -1.85 -2.68 33.92
N ASP A 413 -2.55 -3.65 33.32
CA ASP A 413 -4.02 -3.74 33.30
C ASP A 413 -4.45 -4.63 34.45
N ARG A 414 -4.57 -4.05 35.66
CA ARG A 414 -4.96 -4.78 36.88
C ARG A 414 -4.12 -6.04 37.08
N GLY A 415 -2.79 -5.89 37.01
CA GLY A 415 -1.82 -6.98 37.16
C GLY A 415 -1.50 -7.75 35.87
N MET A 416 -2.24 -7.55 34.77
CA MET A 416 -1.89 -8.14 33.48
C MET A 416 -0.99 -7.21 32.64
N ALA A 417 -0.13 -7.81 31.83
CA ALA A 417 0.86 -7.09 31.03
C ALA A 417 0.22 -6.20 29.95
N TYR A 418 0.80 -5.04 29.69
CA TYR A 418 0.70 -4.34 28.41
C TYR A 418 1.92 -4.64 27.54
N MET A 419 1.81 -4.35 26.25
CA MET A 419 2.97 -4.26 25.36
C MET A 419 3.95 -3.17 25.86
N PRO A 420 5.26 -3.33 25.62
CA PRO A 420 6.23 -2.27 25.94
C PRO A 420 5.88 -1.01 25.13
N PHE A 421 6.27 0.16 25.64
CA PHE A 421 6.20 1.38 24.83
C PHE A 421 7.34 1.44 23.84
N ASP A 422 7.11 2.13 22.72
CA ASP A 422 8.22 2.58 21.89
C ASP A 422 8.76 3.89 22.45
N TYR A 423 10.06 3.94 22.73
CA TYR A 423 10.70 5.15 23.25
C TYR A 423 11.27 5.93 22.08
N MET A 424 10.42 6.73 21.47
CA MET A 424 10.77 7.60 20.35
C MET A 424 10.62 9.07 20.75
N SER A 425 11.50 9.92 20.22
CA SER A 425 11.65 11.32 20.66
C SER A 425 10.38 12.15 20.51
N LYS A 426 9.50 11.84 19.55
CA LYS A 426 8.11 12.30 19.50
C LYS A 426 7.26 11.17 18.92
N ASP A 427 6.07 10.94 19.49
CA ASP A 427 5.21 9.77 19.25
C ASP A 427 3.76 10.21 18.89
N PRO A 428 3.06 9.59 17.92
CA PRO A 428 1.75 10.08 17.47
C PRO A 428 0.69 9.82 18.54
N CYS A 429 0.86 8.77 19.35
CA CYS A 429 0.07 8.52 20.53
C CYS A 429 0.31 9.60 21.59
N LEU A 430 1.55 10.07 21.78
CA LEU A 430 1.83 11.19 22.69
C LEU A 430 1.05 12.45 22.29
N MET A 431 0.98 12.77 21.00
CA MET A 431 0.25 13.95 20.51
C MET A 431 -1.25 13.89 20.75
N VAL A 432 -1.89 12.73 20.54
CA VAL A 432 -3.31 12.57 20.83
C VAL A 432 -3.61 12.34 22.31
N SER A 433 -2.59 11.95 23.11
CA SER A 433 -2.73 11.69 24.55
C SER A 433 -2.85 12.95 25.40
N LYS A 434 -2.50 14.12 24.86
CA LYS A 434 -2.50 15.40 25.59
C LYS A 434 -1.80 15.24 26.95
N GLY A 435 -2.47 15.58 28.07
CA GLY A 435 -1.93 15.48 29.43
C GLY A 435 -1.65 14.06 29.94
N ALA A 436 -2.14 13.01 29.27
CA ALA A 436 -1.91 11.63 29.70
C ALA A 436 -0.47 11.14 29.40
N LYS A 437 0.20 11.77 28.42
CA LYS A 437 1.60 11.48 28.00
C LYS A 437 1.89 9.97 27.85
N ILE A 438 0.99 9.24 27.18
CA ILE A 438 1.15 7.80 26.92
C ILE A 438 1.69 7.58 25.50
N PRO A 439 2.87 6.96 25.35
CA PRO A 439 3.41 6.62 24.03
C PRO A 439 2.66 5.45 23.39
N CYS A 440 2.91 5.25 22.10
CA CYS A 440 2.49 4.08 21.36
C CYS A 440 3.15 2.83 21.92
N PHE A 441 2.44 1.71 21.77
CA PHE A 441 2.98 0.40 22.04
C PHE A 441 3.93 -0.05 20.93
N LEU A 442 5.01 -0.74 21.32
CA LEU A 442 5.90 -1.44 20.42
C LEU A 442 5.38 -2.87 20.20
N ALA A 443 5.22 -3.25 18.93
CA ALA A 443 4.70 -4.55 18.50
C ALA A 443 5.47 -5.09 17.28
N GLY A 444 5.11 -6.29 16.82
CA GLY A 444 5.67 -6.90 15.60
C GLY A 444 5.31 -6.17 14.30
N ASP A 445 4.21 -5.43 14.29
CA ASP A 445 3.76 -4.60 13.17
C ASP A 445 3.64 -3.13 13.60
N SER A 446 4.09 -2.22 12.74
CA SER A 446 4.15 -0.77 13.04
C SER A 446 2.78 -0.11 13.13
N ARG A 447 1.73 -0.75 12.62
CA ARG A 447 0.35 -0.22 12.59
C ARG A 447 -0.47 -0.67 13.80
N ALA A 448 0.11 -1.40 14.76
CA ALA A 448 -0.59 -1.91 15.95
C ALA A 448 -1.38 -0.85 16.74
N ASN A 449 -0.95 0.41 16.66
CA ASN A 449 -1.55 1.54 17.38
C ASN A 449 -2.55 2.35 16.55
N GLU A 450 -2.83 1.98 15.29
CA GLU A 450 -3.73 2.74 14.43
C GLU A 450 -5.13 2.85 15.05
N MET A 451 -5.68 1.77 15.58
CA MET A 451 -6.98 1.73 16.28
C MET A 451 -6.86 1.05 17.65
N LEU A 452 -7.75 1.43 18.58
CA LEU A 452 -7.71 0.92 19.96
C LEU A 452 -7.98 -0.58 20.01
N GLU A 453 -8.97 -1.05 19.25
CA GLU A 453 -9.34 -2.45 19.18
C GLU A 453 -8.21 -3.31 18.59
N LEU A 454 -7.44 -2.78 17.64
CA LEU A 454 -6.25 -3.44 17.10
C LEU A 454 -5.17 -3.59 18.18
N ALA A 455 -4.82 -2.51 18.89
CA ALA A 455 -3.85 -2.56 19.99
C ALA A 455 -4.27 -3.54 21.11
N CYS A 456 -5.59 -3.69 21.36
CA CYS A 456 -6.12 -4.69 22.27
C CYS A 456 -5.85 -6.12 21.79
N MET A 457 -6.02 -6.40 20.49
CA MET A 457 -5.71 -7.71 19.90
C MET A 457 -4.21 -8.03 19.97
N HIS A 458 -3.33 -7.08 19.66
CA HIS A 458 -1.89 -7.28 19.82
C HIS A 458 -1.52 -7.58 21.28
N THR A 459 -2.05 -6.81 22.24
CA THR A 459 -1.83 -7.04 23.68
C THR A 459 -2.30 -8.44 24.08
N LEU A 460 -3.46 -8.89 23.59
CA LEU A 460 -4.01 -10.21 23.87
C LEU A 460 -3.05 -11.33 23.44
N PHE A 461 -2.45 -11.23 22.25
CA PHE A 461 -1.53 -12.26 21.75
C PHE A 461 -0.13 -12.20 22.38
N VAL A 462 0.34 -11.03 22.81
CA VAL A 462 1.55 -10.93 23.66
C VAL A 462 1.35 -11.63 25.00
N ARG A 463 0.17 -11.45 25.62
CA ARG A 463 -0.20 -12.18 26.85
C ARG A 463 -0.26 -13.69 26.60
N GLU A 464 -0.88 -14.11 25.50
CA GLU A 464 -0.99 -15.54 25.16
C GLU A 464 0.39 -16.20 24.97
N HIS A 465 1.32 -15.54 24.27
CA HIS A 465 2.69 -16.02 24.16
C HIS A 465 3.33 -16.23 25.54
N ASN A 466 3.27 -15.21 26.41
CA ASN A 466 3.88 -15.28 27.74
C ASN A 466 3.20 -16.32 28.64
N ARG A 467 1.89 -16.55 28.49
CA ARG A 467 1.17 -17.61 29.17
C ARG A 467 1.64 -19.00 28.72
N LEU A 468 1.80 -19.21 27.42
CA LEU A 468 2.28 -20.45 26.83
C LEU A 468 3.73 -20.74 27.25
N ALA A 469 4.64 -19.77 27.12
CA ALA A 469 6.03 -19.92 27.50
C ALA A 469 6.20 -20.32 28.97
N ARG A 470 5.49 -19.66 29.91
CA ARG A 470 5.48 -20.07 31.33
C ARG A 470 4.89 -21.45 31.55
N GLY A 471 3.82 -21.79 30.82
CA GLY A 471 3.20 -23.12 30.87
C GLY A 471 4.17 -24.23 30.41
N LEU A 472 4.86 -24.00 29.30
CA LEU A 472 5.86 -24.90 28.74
C LEU A 472 7.08 -25.04 29.66
N LYS A 473 7.55 -23.96 30.30
CA LYS A 473 8.66 -24.02 31.27
C LYS A 473 8.31 -24.88 32.48
N ARG A 474 7.07 -24.81 32.98
CA ARG A 474 6.61 -25.69 34.07
C ARG A 474 6.57 -27.16 33.67
N LEU A 475 6.19 -27.46 32.42
CA LEU A 475 6.12 -28.82 31.91
C LEU A 475 7.49 -29.39 31.52
N ASN A 476 8.39 -28.54 31.04
CA ASN A 476 9.74 -28.86 30.58
C ASN A 476 10.76 -27.94 31.28
N PRO A 477 11.11 -28.19 32.56
CA PRO A 477 12.04 -27.33 33.31
C PRO A 477 13.43 -27.23 32.68
N HIS A 478 13.84 -28.22 31.89
CA HIS A 478 15.12 -28.28 31.19
C HIS A 478 15.20 -27.39 29.94
N TRP A 479 14.07 -26.94 29.37
CA TRP A 479 14.10 -26.08 28.18
C TRP A 479 14.67 -24.69 28.49
N ASN A 480 15.55 -24.22 27.60
CA ASN A 480 16.13 -22.88 27.64
C ASN A 480 15.18 -21.81 27.06
N GLY A 481 15.56 -20.53 27.17
CA GLY A 481 14.72 -19.42 26.73
C GLY A 481 14.42 -19.41 25.23
N GLU A 482 15.35 -19.86 24.38
CA GLU A 482 15.14 -19.93 22.93
C GLU A 482 14.11 -20.99 22.57
N LYS A 483 14.23 -22.20 23.12
CA LYS A 483 13.27 -23.29 22.89
C LYS A 483 11.86 -22.89 23.32
N LEU A 484 11.73 -22.26 24.50
CA LEU A 484 10.45 -21.79 25.03
C LEU A 484 9.81 -20.73 24.12
N TYR A 485 10.61 -19.74 23.68
CA TYR A 485 10.16 -18.72 22.75
C TYR A 485 9.67 -19.33 21.43
N GLN A 486 10.45 -20.24 20.83
CA GLN A 486 10.11 -20.84 19.54
C GLN A 486 8.89 -21.77 19.62
N GLU A 487 8.76 -22.60 20.66
CA GLU A 487 7.58 -23.45 20.84
C GLU A 487 6.32 -22.63 21.12
N ALA A 488 6.40 -21.59 21.97
CA ALA A 488 5.27 -20.67 22.19
C ALA A 488 4.89 -19.92 20.90
N ARG A 489 5.88 -19.40 20.16
CA ARG A 489 5.68 -18.77 18.85
C ARG A 489 5.00 -19.70 17.86
N LYS A 490 5.46 -20.95 17.77
CA LYS A 490 4.88 -21.98 16.89
C LYS A 490 3.42 -22.27 17.24
N ILE A 491 3.09 -22.39 18.52
CA ILE A 491 1.70 -22.60 18.98
C ILE A 491 0.82 -21.39 18.64
N VAL A 492 1.28 -20.16 18.89
CA VAL A 492 0.52 -18.94 18.55
C VAL A 492 0.28 -18.83 17.05
N GLY A 493 1.29 -19.10 16.22
CA GLY A 493 1.13 -19.15 14.76
C GLY A 493 0.05 -20.16 14.35
N ALA A 494 0.06 -21.36 14.95
CA ALA A 494 -0.99 -22.36 14.72
C ALA A 494 -2.39 -21.90 15.19
N MET A 495 -2.50 -21.20 16.32
CA MET A 495 -3.77 -20.62 16.76
C MET A 495 -4.32 -19.62 15.75
N ILE A 496 -3.48 -18.73 15.21
CA ILE A 496 -3.85 -17.75 14.19
C ILE A 496 -4.32 -18.46 12.91
N GLN A 497 -3.59 -19.49 12.47
CA GLN A 497 -3.98 -20.32 11.32
C GLN A 497 -5.34 -20.98 11.55
N ILE A 498 -5.53 -21.65 12.69
CA ILE A 498 -6.77 -22.38 13.00
C ILE A 498 -7.97 -21.42 13.06
N ILE A 499 -7.88 -20.33 13.82
CA ILE A 499 -8.98 -19.37 13.96
C ILE A 499 -9.33 -18.77 12.59
N THR A 500 -8.32 -18.44 11.78
CA THR A 500 -8.56 -17.85 10.46
C THR A 500 -9.27 -18.81 9.51
N TYR A 501 -8.79 -20.05 9.37
CA TYR A 501 -9.34 -20.99 8.38
C TYR A 501 -10.61 -21.70 8.86
N ARG A 502 -10.73 -21.98 10.16
CA ARG A 502 -11.87 -22.69 10.73
C ARG A 502 -13.04 -21.76 11.04
N ASP A 503 -12.77 -20.57 11.56
CA ASP A 503 -13.81 -19.73 12.17
C ASP A 503 -14.11 -18.46 11.35
N TYR A 504 -13.10 -17.85 10.73
CA TYR A 504 -13.26 -16.57 10.02
C TYR A 504 -13.57 -16.73 8.52
N LEU A 505 -12.73 -17.45 7.76
CA LEU A 505 -12.88 -17.59 6.30
C LEU A 505 -14.22 -18.21 5.87
N PRO A 506 -14.81 -19.19 6.58
CA PRO A 506 -16.14 -19.70 6.23
C PRO A 506 -17.23 -18.63 6.34
N LEU A 507 -17.12 -17.71 7.30
CA LEU A 507 -18.05 -16.59 7.48
C LEU A 507 -17.80 -15.46 6.48
N LEU A 508 -16.59 -15.35 5.93
CA LEU A 508 -16.26 -14.38 4.89
C LEU A 508 -16.69 -14.87 3.50
N LEU A 509 -16.33 -16.09 3.13
CA LEU A 509 -16.53 -16.66 1.79
C LEU A 509 -17.87 -17.39 1.64
N GLY A 510 -18.52 -17.75 2.75
CA GLY A 510 -19.79 -18.46 2.76
C GLY A 510 -19.75 -19.72 1.90
N THR A 511 -20.78 -19.90 1.08
CA THR A 511 -20.89 -21.02 0.13
C THR A 511 -19.76 -21.09 -0.91
N SER A 512 -18.99 -20.01 -1.11
CA SER A 512 -17.83 -20.01 -2.03
C SER A 512 -16.56 -20.60 -1.42
N LEU A 513 -16.53 -20.89 -0.12
CA LEU A 513 -15.35 -21.41 0.58
C LEU A 513 -14.78 -22.65 -0.11
N GLN A 514 -15.58 -23.71 -0.26
CA GLN A 514 -15.11 -25.00 -0.79
C GLN A 514 -14.56 -24.91 -2.22
N LYS A 515 -15.10 -23.97 -3.02
CA LYS A 515 -14.63 -23.73 -4.39
C LYS A 515 -13.20 -23.19 -4.41
N TRP A 516 -12.89 -22.27 -3.51
CA TRP A 516 -11.61 -21.55 -3.54
C TRP A 516 -10.58 -22.14 -2.57
N ILE A 517 -11.03 -22.67 -1.44
CA ILE A 517 -10.23 -23.30 -0.39
C ILE A 517 -10.79 -24.70 -0.13
N PRO A 518 -10.47 -25.70 -0.98
CA PRO A 518 -10.86 -27.08 -0.74
C PRO A 518 -10.13 -27.65 0.49
N CYS A 519 -10.51 -28.86 0.92
CA CYS A 519 -9.84 -29.57 2.01
C CYS A 519 -8.32 -29.66 1.76
N TYR A 520 -7.54 -29.47 2.82
CA TYR A 520 -6.08 -29.52 2.75
C TYR A 520 -5.60 -30.92 2.34
N ARG A 521 -4.64 -30.98 1.42
CA ARG A 521 -4.08 -32.25 0.89
C ARG A 521 -2.59 -32.45 1.21
N GLY A 522 -2.01 -31.57 2.04
CA GLY A 522 -0.58 -31.55 2.32
C GLY A 522 0.13 -30.37 1.65
N TYR A 523 1.36 -30.15 2.10
CA TYR A 523 2.23 -29.10 1.58
C TYR A 523 2.65 -29.40 0.14
N ASN A 524 2.61 -28.39 -0.72
CA ASN A 524 3.09 -28.45 -2.09
C ASN A 524 4.12 -27.34 -2.33
N GLU A 525 5.40 -27.75 -2.43
CA GLU A 525 6.54 -26.84 -2.64
C GLU A 525 6.48 -26.08 -3.98
N ALA A 526 5.70 -26.53 -4.97
CA ALA A 526 5.52 -25.81 -6.23
C ALA A 526 4.54 -24.63 -6.13
N VAL A 527 3.79 -24.51 -5.03
CA VAL A 527 2.84 -23.40 -4.83
C VAL A 527 3.60 -22.15 -4.41
N ASP A 528 3.46 -21.07 -5.18
CA ASP A 528 3.93 -19.73 -4.79
C ASP A 528 3.08 -19.18 -3.62
N PRO A 529 3.67 -19.01 -2.42
CA PRO A 529 2.96 -18.55 -1.22
C PRO A 529 2.99 -17.03 -1.07
N ARG A 530 3.63 -16.27 -1.98
CA ARG A 530 3.71 -14.81 -1.86
C ARG A 530 2.31 -14.18 -1.86
N ILE A 531 2.15 -13.13 -1.05
CA ILE A 531 0.97 -12.27 -1.16
C ILE A 531 1.00 -11.54 -2.50
N SER A 532 -0.12 -11.59 -3.20
CA SER A 532 -0.29 -10.91 -4.48
C SER A 532 -0.65 -9.44 -4.30
N ASN A 533 -0.21 -8.62 -5.24
CA ASN A 533 -0.46 -7.18 -5.19
C ASN A 533 -1.98 -6.86 -5.13
N VAL A 534 -2.80 -7.58 -5.91
CA VAL A 534 -4.26 -7.43 -5.89
C VAL A 534 -4.90 -7.82 -4.55
N PHE A 535 -4.32 -8.78 -3.81
CA PHE A 535 -4.85 -9.19 -2.51
C PHE A 535 -4.81 -8.05 -1.50
N THR A 536 -3.73 -7.26 -1.50
CA THR A 536 -3.56 -6.08 -0.62
C THR A 536 -4.68 -5.04 -0.75
N LEU A 537 -5.42 -5.04 -1.86
CA LEU A 537 -6.66 -4.26 -2.02
C LEU A 537 -7.92 -5.10 -1.84
N ALA A 538 -7.97 -6.34 -2.32
CA ALA A 538 -9.15 -7.18 -2.19
C ALA A 538 -9.52 -7.43 -0.71
N PHE A 539 -8.52 -7.56 0.17
CA PHE A 539 -8.74 -7.79 1.59
C PHE A 539 -9.18 -6.53 2.37
N ARG A 540 -9.03 -5.34 1.76
CA ARG A 540 -9.58 -4.06 2.25
C ARG A 540 -11.10 -3.93 2.14
N PHE A 541 -11.82 -5.02 1.87
CA PHE A 541 -13.29 -5.06 1.98
C PHE A 541 -13.73 -4.70 3.41
N ALA A 542 -12.91 -5.03 4.40
CA ALA A 542 -13.18 -4.81 5.82
C ALA A 542 -13.36 -3.32 6.17
N HIS A 543 -12.78 -2.40 5.40
CA HIS A 543 -12.98 -0.95 5.56
C HIS A 543 -14.46 -0.54 5.49
N ALA A 544 -15.27 -1.26 4.70
CA ALA A 544 -16.70 -1.02 4.59
C ALA A 544 -17.52 -1.64 5.73
N SER A 545 -16.87 -2.37 6.65
CA SER A 545 -17.46 -3.04 7.81
C SER A 545 -17.16 -2.36 9.15
N ILE A 546 -16.42 -1.25 9.12
CA ILE A 546 -16.06 -0.47 10.31
C ILE A 546 -17.24 0.46 10.70
N PRO A 547 -17.72 0.41 11.96
CA PRO A 547 -18.73 1.34 12.47
C PRO A 547 -18.13 2.72 12.79
N PRO A 548 -18.95 3.78 12.94
CA PRO A 548 -18.44 5.13 13.18
C PRO A 548 -18.04 5.41 14.65
N PHE A 549 -18.14 4.42 15.54
CA PHE A 549 -17.86 4.59 16.96
C PHE A 549 -17.06 3.42 17.52
N VAL A 550 -16.14 3.74 18.43
CA VAL A 550 -15.46 2.77 19.28
C VAL A 550 -16.24 2.61 20.58
N GLY A 551 -16.77 1.40 20.79
CA GLY A 551 -17.58 1.06 21.95
C GLY A 551 -16.76 0.45 23.09
N ARG A 552 -17.24 0.66 24.33
CA ARG A 552 -16.68 0.05 25.54
C ARG A 552 -17.81 -0.51 26.38
N LEU A 553 -17.65 -1.73 26.88
CA LEU A 553 -18.64 -2.37 27.74
C LEU A 553 -18.06 -2.74 29.11
N ASN A 554 -18.81 -2.49 30.18
CA ASN A 554 -18.41 -2.87 31.53
C ASN A 554 -18.54 -4.38 31.78
N LYS A 555 -18.23 -4.84 33.00
CA LYS A 555 -18.29 -6.27 33.38
C LYS A 555 -19.66 -6.93 33.19
N ASN A 556 -20.74 -6.13 33.14
CA ASN A 556 -22.11 -6.59 32.95
C ASN A 556 -22.58 -6.42 31.48
N TYR A 557 -21.65 -6.19 30.55
CA TYR A 557 -21.92 -5.93 29.13
C TYR A 557 -22.83 -4.71 28.88
N LYS A 558 -22.83 -3.74 29.80
CA LYS A 558 -23.54 -2.47 29.62
C LYS A 558 -22.60 -1.39 29.06
N PRO A 559 -23.07 -0.48 28.20
CA PRO A 559 -22.26 0.60 27.63
C PRO A 559 -21.58 1.46 28.70
N ILE A 560 -20.30 1.75 28.48
CA ILE A 560 -19.57 2.79 29.21
C ILE A 560 -19.64 4.07 28.38
N ASN A 561 -20.27 5.11 28.93
CA ASN A 561 -20.41 6.40 28.28
C ASN A 561 -19.22 7.32 28.57
N PRO A 562 -18.92 8.29 27.68
CA PRO A 562 -19.54 8.49 26.36
C PRO A 562 -19.03 7.48 25.31
N LYS A 563 -19.83 7.27 24.25
CA LYS A 563 -19.35 6.59 23.03
C LYS A 563 -18.26 7.43 22.39
N LEU A 564 -17.20 6.77 21.92
CA LEU A 564 -16.07 7.45 21.29
C LEU A 564 -16.26 7.49 19.78
N GLN A 565 -16.14 8.68 19.19
CA GLN A 565 -16.09 8.81 17.72
C GLN A 565 -14.80 8.21 17.20
N LEU A 566 -14.86 7.42 16.13
CA LEU A 566 -13.70 6.71 15.59
C LEU A 566 -12.56 7.68 15.23
N SER A 567 -12.87 8.81 14.58
CA SER A 567 -11.89 9.83 14.19
C SER A 567 -11.12 10.42 15.38
N LYS A 568 -11.67 10.33 16.59
CA LYS A 568 -11.09 10.83 17.84
C LYS A 568 -10.34 9.77 18.66
N THR A 569 -10.13 8.58 18.07
CA THR A 569 -9.51 7.43 18.75
C THR A 569 -8.27 6.89 18.03
N PHE A 570 -7.98 7.32 16.81
CA PHE A 570 -6.77 6.91 16.11
C PHE A 570 -5.53 7.28 16.93
N PHE A 571 -4.61 6.33 17.12
CA PHE A 571 -3.42 6.48 17.99
C PHE A 571 -3.75 6.77 19.47
N GLY A 572 -5.01 6.70 19.89
CA GLY A 572 -5.48 7.10 21.21
C GLY A 572 -5.19 6.09 22.33
N VAL A 573 -4.08 5.35 22.29
CA VAL A 573 -3.80 4.20 23.19
C VAL A 573 -3.76 4.57 24.67
N TRP A 574 -3.61 5.86 24.99
CA TRP A 574 -3.81 6.38 26.34
C TRP A 574 -5.17 5.98 26.93
N ARG A 575 -6.21 5.83 26.11
CA ARG A 575 -7.54 5.35 26.53
C ARG A 575 -7.51 3.91 27.03
N ILE A 576 -6.65 3.06 26.47
CA ILE A 576 -6.45 1.70 26.98
C ILE A 576 -5.81 1.76 28.36
N VAL A 577 -4.72 2.52 28.50
CA VAL A 577 -3.94 2.60 29.74
C VAL A 577 -4.71 3.30 30.87
N LYS A 578 -5.46 4.36 30.57
CA LYS A 578 -6.11 5.24 31.56
C LYS A 578 -7.61 5.03 31.70
N GLU A 579 -8.30 4.41 30.74
CA GLU A 579 -9.76 4.27 30.73
C GLU A 579 -10.24 2.80 30.78
N GLY A 580 -9.51 1.93 31.50
CA GLY A 580 -10.03 0.62 31.94
C GLY A 580 -9.44 -0.63 31.28
N GLY A 581 -8.28 -0.52 30.61
CA GLY A 581 -7.58 -1.65 30.03
C GLY A 581 -8.21 -2.21 28.75
N ILE A 582 -7.85 -3.44 28.38
CA ILE A 582 -8.31 -4.03 27.12
C ILE A 582 -9.69 -4.70 27.24
N ASP A 583 -10.10 -5.11 28.44
CA ASP A 583 -11.35 -5.83 28.66
C ASP A 583 -12.59 -5.11 28.09
N PRO A 584 -12.79 -3.79 28.31
CA PRO A 584 -14.00 -3.12 27.83
C PRO A 584 -14.13 -3.12 26.32
N PHE A 585 -13.00 -3.03 25.61
CA PHE A 585 -12.94 -3.09 24.16
C PHE A 585 -13.19 -4.52 23.66
N LEU A 586 -12.57 -5.53 24.28
CA LEU A 586 -12.78 -6.93 23.91
C LEU A 586 -14.24 -7.38 24.15
N ARG A 587 -14.87 -6.96 25.25
CA ARG A 587 -16.32 -7.18 25.47
C ARG A 587 -17.15 -6.53 24.36
N ASN A 588 -16.82 -5.30 23.98
CA ASN A 588 -17.51 -4.61 22.88
C ASN A 588 -17.32 -5.33 21.55
N LEU A 589 -16.12 -5.80 21.21
CA LEU A 589 -15.87 -6.56 19.98
C LEU A 589 -16.75 -7.81 19.90
N MET A 590 -16.95 -8.51 21.02
CA MET A 590 -17.77 -9.72 21.09
C MET A 590 -19.28 -9.45 21.00
N ALA A 591 -19.76 -8.42 21.70
CA ALA A 591 -21.20 -8.17 21.87
C ALA A 591 -21.80 -7.18 20.86
N SER A 592 -20.99 -6.28 20.30
CA SER A 592 -21.44 -5.32 19.29
C SER A 592 -21.36 -5.92 17.89
N LYS A 593 -22.12 -5.34 16.97
CA LYS A 593 -22.22 -5.77 15.57
C LYS A 593 -21.25 -4.96 14.70
N ALA A 594 -20.69 -5.60 13.67
CA ALA A 594 -19.98 -4.88 12.62
C ALA A 594 -20.95 -4.00 11.82
N LYS A 595 -20.43 -3.04 11.04
CA LYS A 595 -21.24 -2.38 10.02
C LYS A 595 -21.48 -3.35 8.86
N LEU A 596 -22.69 -3.34 8.30
CA LEU A 596 -22.99 -4.07 7.06
C LEU A 596 -22.55 -3.23 5.85
N MET A 597 -21.75 -3.79 4.95
CA MET A 597 -21.55 -3.18 3.62
C MET A 597 -22.81 -3.37 2.79
N THR A 598 -23.34 -2.28 2.24
CA THR A 598 -24.38 -2.33 1.21
C THR A 598 -24.01 -1.40 0.05
N GLN A 599 -24.56 -1.67 -1.13
CA GLN A 599 -24.35 -0.84 -2.33
C GLN A 599 -24.79 0.63 -2.18
N LYS A 600 -25.60 0.95 -1.17
CA LYS A 600 -26.03 2.33 -0.85
C LYS A 600 -25.27 2.94 0.33
N GLN A 601 -24.50 2.13 1.08
CA GLN A 601 -23.87 2.51 2.34
C GLN A 601 -22.51 1.83 2.44
N MET A 602 -21.54 2.33 1.69
CA MET A 602 -20.26 1.65 1.55
C MET A 602 -19.34 1.97 2.74
N VAL A 603 -18.86 3.20 2.88
CA VAL A 603 -17.88 3.58 3.92
C VAL A 603 -18.38 4.79 4.73
N VAL A 604 -18.22 4.73 6.05
CA VAL A 604 -18.65 5.79 6.98
C VAL A 604 -17.80 7.04 6.85
N ASP A 605 -18.39 8.21 7.12
CA ASP A 605 -17.68 9.50 7.04
C ASP A 605 -16.51 9.61 8.02
N GLU A 606 -16.49 8.83 9.11
CA GLU A 606 -15.31 8.71 10.01
C GLU A 606 -14.04 8.27 9.29
N LEU A 607 -14.18 7.48 8.22
CA LEU A 607 -13.07 7.00 7.39
C LEU A 607 -12.99 7.72 6.04
N ARG A 608 -14.11 8.22 5.52
CA ARG A 608 -14.18 8.90 4.21
C ARG A 608 -13.85 10.39 4.28
N ASP A 609 -14.07 11.03 5.43
CA ASP A 609 -13.90 12.48 5.58
C ASP A 609 -13.02 12.89 6.75
N ARG A 610 -12.90 12.04 7.77
CA ARG A 610 -12.30 12.36 9.07
C ARG A 610 -11.16 11.43 9.47
N MET A 611 -10.68 10.58 8.56
CA MET A 611 -9.61 9.64 8.90
C MET A 611 -8.35 10.42 9.27
N PHE A 612 -7.80 10.11 10.44
CA PHE A 612 -6.61 10.75 11.00
C PHE A 612 -6.71 12.27 11.14
N GLU A 613 -7.89 12.87 11.24
CA GLU A 613 -8.05 14.34 11.39
C GLU A 613 -7.38 14.91 12.64
N GLN A 614 -7.09 14.09 13.66
CA GLN A 614 -6.33 14.50 14.84
C GLN A 614 -4.83 14.66 14.58
N VAL A 615 -4.34 13.98 13.54
CA VAL A 615 -2.91 13.90 13.24
C VAL A 615 -2.57 14.31 11.80
N GLU A 616 -3.54 14.63 10.95
CA GLU A 616 -3.33 15.06 9.57
C GLU A 616 -3.82 16.51 9.35
N ARG A 617 -3.21 17.26 8.42
CA ARG A 617 -3.65 18.65 8.11
C ARG A 617 -5.09 18.71 7.60
N ILE A 618 -5.54 17.61 7.00
CA ILE A 618 -6.85 17.45 6.40
C ILE A 618 -7.29 16.01 6.63
N GLY A 619 -8.53 15.84 7.08
CA GLY A 619 -9.11 14.51 7.22
C GLY A 619 -9.06 13.75 5.88
N PHE A 620 -8.51 12.55 5.91
CA PHE A 620 -8.34 11.72 4.72
C PHE A 620 -9.63 11.00 4.34
N ASP A 621 -9.64 10.56 3.08
CA ASP A 621 -10.68 9.71 2.52
C ASP A 621 -10.11 8.33 2.21
N LEU A 622 -10.37 7.36 3.10
CA LEU A 622 -9.86 6.00 2.96
C LEU A 622 -10.34 5.32 1.66
N ALA A 623 -11.55 5.61 1.18
CA ALA A 623 -12.05 5.03 -0.06
C ALA A 623 -11.31 5.61 -1.28
N ALA A 624 -11.09 6.92 -1.30
CA ALA A 624 -10.28 7.58 -2.32
C ALA A 624 -8.82 7.09 -2.28
N LEU A 625 -8.24 6.92 -1.09
CA LEU A 625 -6.90 6.36 -0.90
C LEU A 625 -6.80 4.92 -1.45
N ASN A 626 -7.79 4.06 -1.23
CA ASN A 626 -7.78 2.69 -1.76
C ASN A 626 -7.79 2.66 -3.30
N MET A 627 -8.61 3.50 -3.93
CA MET A 627 -8.64 3.61 -5.39
C MET A 627 -7.35 4.22 -5.95
N GLN A 628 -6.83 5.27 -5.31
CA GLN A 628 -5.57 5.91 -5.71
C GLN A 628 -4.40 4.92 -5.56
N ARG A 629 -4.38 4.13 -4.48
CA ARG A 629 -3.37 3.08 -4.24
C ARG A 629 -3.43 1.98 -5.29
N GLY A 630 -4.62 1.60 -5.78
CA GLY A 630 -4.74 0.66 -6.89
C GLY A 630 -4.12 1.16 -8.19
N ARG A 631 -4.26 2.46 -8.47
CA ARG A 631 -3.62 3.11 -9.62
C ARG A 631 -2.10 3.19 -9.43
N ASP A 632 -1.64 3.61 -8.24
CA ASP A 632 -0.23 3.64 -7.85
C ASP A 632 0.47 2.28 -8.02
N HIS A 633 -0.24 1.20 -7.67
CA HIS A 633 0.24 -0.16 -7.80
C HIS A 633 0.11 -0.74 -9.22
N GLY A 634 -0.40 0.03 -10.20
CA GLY A 634 -0.59 -0.45 -11.57
C GLY A 634 -1.49 -1.69 -11.63
N LEU A 635 -2.57 -1.71 -10.86
CA LEU A 635 -3.49 -2.84 -10.87
C LEU A 635 -4.44 -2.74 -12.08
N PRO A 636 -4.61 -3.82 -12.87
CA PRO A 636 -5.60 -3.87 -13.92
C PRO A 636 -7.02 -3.55 -13.42
N GLY A 637 -7.84 -3.00 -14.31
CA GLY A 637 -9.23 -2.69 -14.02
C GLY A 637 -10.12 -3.90 -13.69
N TYR A 638 -11.32 -3.61 -13.18
CA TYR A 638 -12.32 -4.57 -12.71
C TYR A 638 -12.56 -5.78 -13.64
N ILE A 639 -12.66 -5.55 -14.95
CA ILE A 639 -12.98 -6.59 -15.92
C ILE A 639 -11.85 -7.60 -16.10
N SER A 640 -10.59 -7.16 -16.02
CA SER A 640 -9.42 -8.05 -16.10
C SER A 640 -9.42 -9.06 -14.95
N TRP A 641 -9.80 -8.62 -13.75
CA TRP A 641 -9.91 -9.50 -12.59
C TRP A 641 -11.14 -10.40 -12.63
N ARG A 642 -12.28 -9.93 -13.16
CA ARG A 642 -13.41 -10.83 -13.45
C ARG A 642 -13.02 -11.92 -14.44
N GLN A 643 -12.25 -11.58 -15.48
CA GLN A 643 -11.74 -12.55 -16.43
C GLN A 643 -10.81 -13.58 -15.76
N PHE A 644 -9.85 -13.12 -14.94
CA PHE A 644 -8.98 -13.99 -14.15
C PHE A 644 -9.78 -15.00 -13.31
N CYS A 645 -10.86 -14.53 -12.68
CA CYS A 645 -11.76 -15.36 -11.87
C CYS A 645 -12.81 -16.16 -12.67
N ARG A 646 -12.73 -16.18 -14.01
CA ARG A 646 -13.69 -16.84 -14.91
C ARG A 646 -15.14 -16.40 -14.68
N LEU A 647 -15.32 -15.11 -14.42
CA LEU A 647 -16.62 -14.48 -14.22
C LEU A 647 -17.05 -13.72 -15.49
N SER A 648 -18.34 -13.37 -15.57
CA SER A 648 -18.89 -12.58 -16.68
C SER A 648 -18.17 -11.24 -16.86
N LYS A 649 -17.99 -10.80 -18.12
CA LYS A 649 -17.28 -9.57 -18.50
C LYS A 649 -18.28 -8.53 -19.03
N PRO A 650 -18.94 -7.75 -18.16
CA PRO A 650 -19.92 -6.76 -18.62
C PRO A 650 -19.25 -5.71 -19.52
N ARG A 651 -19.85 -5.45 -20.68
CA ARG A 651 -19.32 -4.50 -21.68
C ARG A 651 -19.97 -3.12 -21.61
N GLY A 652 -21.16 -3.03 -21.02
CA GLY A 652 -21.92 -1.78 -20.89
C GLY A 652 -22.98 -1.84 -19.80
N LEU A 653 -23.82 -0.81 -19.73
CA LEU A 653 -24.75 -0.56 -18.63
C LEU A 653 -25.64 -1.76 -18.29
N LYS A 654 -26.34 -2.34 -19.28
CA LYS A 654 -27.28 -3.46 -19.07
C LYS A 654 -26.58 -4.67 -18.42
N SER A 655 -25.44 -5.08 -18.99
CA SER A 655 -24.66 -6.20 -18.46
C SER A 655 -24.04 -5.91 -17.09
N LEU A 656 -23.59 -4.68 -16.83
CA LEU A 656 -23.06 -4.29 -15.52
C LEU A 656 -24.16 -4.28 -14.47
N ALA A 657 -25.35 -3.77 -14.82
CA ALA A 657 -26.53 -3.78 -13.95
C ALA A 657 -26.94 -5.19 -13.55
N GLN A 658 -26.84 -6.16 -14.46
CA GLN A 658 -27.09 -7.58 -14.16
C GLN A 658 -26.07 -8.14 -13.16
N VAL A 659 -24.77 -7.87 -13.36
CA VAL A 659 -23.71 -8.33 -12.44
C VAL A 659 -23.89 -7.73 -11.04
N LEU A 660 -24.15 -6.42 -10.96
CA LEU A 660 -24.34 -5.72 -9.70
C LEU A 660 -25.73 -5.99 -9.08
N LYS A 661 -26.68 -6.54 -9.84
CA LYS A 661 -28.11 -6.59 -9.48
C LYS A 661 -28.66 -5.21 -9.08
N ASN A 662 -28.15 -4.16 -9.72
CA ASN A 662 -28.43 -2.77 -9.37
C ASN A 662 -28.20 -1.84 -10.56
N HIS A 663 -29.29 -1.47 -11.24
CA HIS A 663 -29.23 -0.60 -12.41
C HIS A 663 -28.77 0.83 -12.08
N SER A 664 -29.23 1.39 -10.96
CA SER A 664 -28.86 2.76 -10.55
C SER A 664 -27.36 2.89 -10.26
N LEU A 665 -26.80 1.93 -9.51
CA LEU A 665 -25.36 1.91 -9.23
C LEU A 665 -24.54 1.68 -10.51
N ALA A 666 -24.96 0.75 -11.37
CA ALA A 666 -24.31 0.55 -12.67
C ALA A 666 -24.33 1.82 -13.53
N LYS A 667 -25.43 2.58 -13.52
CA LYS A 667 -25.54 3.87 -14.23
C LYS A 667 -24.52 4.88 -13.69
N LYS A 668 -24.36 5.00 -12.37
CA LYS A 668 -23.34 5.87 -11.76
C LYS A 668 -21.92 5.47 -12.17
N PHE A 669 -21.60 4.17 -12.15
CA PHE A 669 -20.29 3.71 -12.63
C PHE A 669 -20.05 4.08 -14.10
N MET A 670 -21.04 3.86 -14.97
CA MET A 670 -20.93 4.21 -16.39
C MET A 670 -20.78 5.71 -16.60
N GLN A 671 -21.47 6.55 -15.84
CA GLN A 671 -21.34 8.01 -15.89
C GLN A 671 -19.95 8.50 -15.47
N LEU A 672 -19.34 7.85 -14.47
CA LEU A 672 -18.03 8.24 -13.95
C LEU A 672 -16.85 7.68 -14.75
N TYR A 673 -16.92 6.40 -15.16
CA TYR A 673 -15.81 5.68 -15.78
C TYR A 673 -15.93 5.54 -17.29
N GLY A 674 -17.11 5.79 -17.87
CA GLY A 674 -17.42 5.61 -19.29
C GLY A 674 -17.56 4.15 -19.72
N THR A 675 -16.73 3.24 -19.19
CA THR A 675 -16.74 1.80 -19.48
C THR A 675 -16.46 0.97 -18.23
N PRO A 676 -17.04 -0.24 -18.09
CA PRO A 676 -16.74 -1.13 -16.97
C PRO A 676 -15.25 -1.52 -16.88
N LYS A 677 -14.52 -1.50 -18.01
CA LYS A 677 -13.08 -1.81 -18.06
C LYS A 677 -12.24 -0.90 -17.17
N ASN A 678 -12.64 0.37 -17.06
CA ASN A 678 -11.90 1.38 -16.31
C ASN A 678 -12.23 1.40 -14.82
N ILE A 679 -13.23 0.65 -14.34
CA ILE A 679 -13.61 0.66 -12.93
C ILE A 679 -12.42 0.15 -12.09
N ASP A 680 -11.97 0.96 -11.12
CA ASP A 680 -10.90 0.58 -10.20
C ASP A 680 -11.30 -0.70 -9.44
N ILE A 681 -10.38 -1.68 -9.32
CA ILE A 681 -10.69 -3.02 -8.80
C ILE A 681 -11.37 -3.01 -7.42
N TRP A 682 -10.90 -2.17 -6.50
CA TRP A 682 -11.43 -2.14 -5.13
C TRP A 682 -12.92 -1.77 -5.10
N ILE A 683 -13.31 -0.68 -5.75
CA ILE A 683 -14.70 -0.21 -5.75
C ILE A 683 -15.61 -1.10 -6.59
N GLY A 684 -15.09 -1.62 -7.72
CA GLY A 684 -15.83 -2.55 -8.58
C GLY A 684 -16.15 -3.87 -7.87
N ALA A 685 -15.16 -4.46 -7.19
CA ALA A 685 -15.34 -5.70 -6.44
C ALA A 685 -16.19 -5.51 -5.18
N LEU A 686 -16.01 -4.39 -4.45
CA LEU A 686 -16.82 -4.06 -3.26
C LEU A 686 -18.29 -3.86 -3.60
N ALA A 687 -18.59 -3.35 -4.79
CA ALA A 687 -19.95 -3.11 -5.25
C ALA A 687 -20.72 -4.40 -5.61
N GLU A 688 -20.06 -5.55 -5.74
CA GLU A 688 -20.75 -6.80 -6.05
C GLU A 688 -21.62 -7.27 -4.88
N PRO A 689 -22.83 -7.81 -5.15
CA PRO A 689 -23.67 -8.38 -4.10
C PRO A 689 -22.96 -9.57 -3.45
N PHE A 690 -23.15 -9.73 -2.14
CA PHE A 690 -22.53 -10.82 -1.39
C PHE A 690 -22.90 -12.20 -1.93
N VAL A 691 -21.93 -13.11 -1.87
CA VAL A 691 -22.19 -14.55 -2.01
C VAL A 691 -23.03 -15.04 -0.82
N LYS A 692 -23.81 -16.12 -1.01
CA LYS A 692 -24.68 -16.66 0.04
C LYS A 692 -23.87 -17.06 1.27
N GLY A 693 -24.25 -16.50 2.42
CA GLY A 693 -23.60 -16.72 3.72
C GLY A 693 -22.30 -15.96 3.94
N GLY A 694 -21.75 -15.28 2.93
CA GLY A 694 -20.49 -14.55 2.99
C GLY A 694 -20.65 -13.04 3.23
N ARG A 695 -19.52 -12.32 3.18
CA ARG A 695 -19.42 -10.84 3.31
C ARG A 695 -18.59 -10.18 2.21
N VAL A 696 -18.44 -10.89 1.11
CA VAL A 696 -17.82 -10.39 -0.12
C VAL A 696 -18.57 -10.89 -1.34
N GLY A 697 -18.47 -10.15 -2.45
CA GLY A 697 -19.02 -10.59 -3.75
C GLY A 697 -18.16 -11.68 -4.42
N PRO A 698 -18.65 -12.26 -5.53
CA PRO A 698 -17.98 -13.34 -6.25
C PRO A 698 -16.51 -13.05 -6.63
N LEU A 699 -16.21 -11.81 -7.05
CA LEU A 699 -14.84 -11.43 -7.43
C LEU A 699 -13.89 -11.43 -6.23
N MET A 700 -14.26 -10.75 -5.14
CA MET A 700 -13.45 -10.76 -3.91
C MET A 700 -13.35 -12.17 -3.31
N ALA A 701 -14.41 -12.98 -3.37
CA ALA A 701 -14.35 -14.37 -2.90
C ALA A 701 -13.31 -15.21 -3.66
N CYS A 702 -13.21 -15.01 -4.97
CA CYS A 702 -12.17 -15.62 -5.80
C CYS A 702 -10.76 -15.17 -5.41
N LEU A 703 -10.52 -13.86 -5.34
CA LEU A 703 -9.19 -13.31 -5.08
C LEU A 703 -8.69 -13.68 -3.68
N ILE A 704 -9.53 -13.45 -2.67
CA ILE A 704 -9.25 -13.76 -1.26
C ILE A 704 -9.07 -15.27 -1.09
N GLY A 705 -10.03 -16.07 -1.56
CA GLY A 705 -9.97 -17.52 -1.42
C GLY A 705 -8.76 -18.14 -2.12
N THR A 706 -8.38 -17.63 -3.30
CA THR A 706 -7.19 -18.07 -4.03
C THR A 706 -5.91 -17.76 -3.25
N GLN A 707 -5.80 -16.56 -2.66
CA GLN A 707 -4.63 -16.19 -1.85
C GLN A 707 -4.52 -17.07 -0.61
N PHE A 708 -5.61 -17.22 0.16
CA PHE A 708 -5.59 -18.06 1.35
C PHE A 708 -5.28 -19.52 1.01
N ARG A 709 -5.80 -20.07 -0.10
CA ARG A 709 -5.37 -21.41 -0.54
C ARG A 709 -3.85 -21.48 -0.78
N LYS A 710 -3.28 -20.50 -1.49
CA LYS A 710 -1.85 -20.47 -1.80
C LYS A 710 -0.97 -20.40 -0.55
N ILE A 711 -1.29 -19.54 0.42
CA ILE A 711 -0.49 -19.41 1.64
C ILE A 711 -0.66 -20.61 2.59
N ARG A 712 -1.76 -21.39 2.47
CA ARG A 712 -1.91 -22.66 3.19
C ARG A 712 -1.12 -23.79 2.53
N ASP A 713 -1.32 -23.96 1.23
CA ASP A 713 -0.80 -25.11 0.50
C ASP A 713 0.72 -24.96 0.22
N GLY A 714 1.21 -23.73 0.09
CA GLY A 714 2.62 -23.39 -0.12
C GLY A 714 3.42 -23.13 1.18
N ASP A 715 2.86 -23.43 2.35
CA ASP A 715 3.52 -23.22 3.64
C ASP A 715 3.99 -24.55 4.25
N ARG A 716 5.31 -24.77 4.26
CA ARG A 716 5.95 -25.98 4.82
C ARG A 716 5.63 -26.18 6.30
N PHE A 717 5.34 -25.10 7.01
CA PHE A 717 5.08 -25.09 8.45
C PHE A 717 3.59 -24.93 8.79
N TRP A 718 2.69 -25.14 7.82
CA TRP A 718 1.24 -25.20 8.07
C TRP A 718 0.93 -26.21 9.19
N TRP A 719 0.06 -25.84 10.13
CA TRP A 719 -0.12 -26.61 11.37
C TRP A 719 -0.62 -28.06 11.16
N GLU A 720 -1.29 -28.35 10.05
CA GLU A 720 -1.74 -29.72 9.70
C GLU A 720 -0.68 -30.51 8.92
N ASN A 721 0.39 -29.86 8.45
CA ASN A 721 1.43 -30.55 7.68
C ASN A 721 2.15 -31.60 8.55
N LYS A 722 2.46 -32.76 7.95
CA LYS A 722 3.11 -33.87 8.66
C LYS A 722 4.49 -33.42 9.17
N GLY A 723 4.79 -33.75 10.42
CA GLY A 723 6.06 -33.39 11.06
C GLY A 723 6.11 -31.99 11.69
N VAL A 724 5.14 -31.10 11.41
CA VAL A 724 5.07 -29.78 12.07
C VAL A 724 4.65 -29.93 13.52
N PHE A 725 3.54 -30.63 13.78
CA PHE A 725 3.10 -31.01 15.12
C PHE A 725 2.89 -32.53 15.18
N THR A 726 3.00 -33.11 16.38
CA THR A 726 2.62 -34.52 16.59
C THR A 726 1.10 -34.69 16.50
N PRO A 727 0.57 -35.92 16.25
CA PRO A 727 -0.87 -36.15 16.27
C PRO A 727 -1.55 -35.69 17.58
N ARG A 728 -0.92 -35.93 18.74
CA ARG A 728 -1.42 -35.50 20.05
C ARG A 728 -1.48 -33.97 20.16
N GLN A 729 -0.45 -33.27 19.67
CA GLN A 729 -0.43 -31.81 19.62
C GLN A 729 -1.53 -31.26 18.71
N ARG A 730 -1.74 -31.85 17.51
CA ARG A 730 -2.83 -31.45 16.60
C ARG A 730 -4.20 -31.65 17.23
N SER A 731 -4.45 -32.77 17.90
CA SER A 731 -5.72 -33.01 18.61
C SER A 731 -5.98 -32.00 19.73
N SER A 732 -4.93 -31.51 20.39
CA SER A 732 -5.02 -30.43 21.39
C SER A 732 -5.31 -29.08 20.73
N LEU A 733 -4.56 -28.73 19.67
CA LEU A 733 -4.72 -27.49 18.91
C LEU A 733 -6.11 -27.37 18.27
N ALA A 734 -6.68 -28.46 17.77
CA ALA A 734 -8.01 -28.45 17.14
C ALA A 734 -9.12 -27.91 18.05
N LYS A 735 -8.92 -27.89 19.38
CA LYS A 735 -9.89 -27.43 20.39
C LYS A 735 -9.75 -25.94 20.75
N ILE A 736 -8.71 -25.26 20.27
CA ILE A 736 -8.50 -23.84 20.60
C ILE A 736 -9.64 -22.97 20.05
N SER A 737 -9.86 -21.82 20.67
CA SER A 737 -10.75 -20.77 20.16
C SER A 737 -10.27 -19.40 20.62
N LEU A 738 -10.58 -18.35 19.86
CA LEU A 738 -10.29 -16.97 20.28
C LEU A 738 -10.98 -16.64 21.61
N SER A 739 -12.17 -17.20 21.86
CA SER A 739 -12.88 -17.06 23.13
C SER A 739 -12.08 -17.61 24.31
N ARG A 740 -11.38 -18.74 24.13
CA ARG A 740 -10.49 -19.30 25.15
C ARG A 740 -9.29 -18.38 25.41
N ILE A 741 -8.68 -17.87 24.34
CA ILE A 741 -7.55 -16.93 24.44
C ILE A 741 -7.97 -15.68 25.24
N ILE A 742 -9.16 -15.13 24.98
CA ILE A 742 -9.71 -14.03 25.77
C ILE A 742 -9.87 -14.44 27.23
N CYS A 743 -10.50 -15.58 27.52
CA CYS A 743 -10.69 -16.03 28.90
C CYS A 743 -9.38 -16.29 29.66
N ASP A 744 -8.31 -16.72 28.98
CA ASP A 744 -7.00 -17.00 29.60
C ASP A 744 -6.13 -15.77 29.83
N ASN A 745 -6.42 -14.65 29.14
CA ASN A 745 -5.55 -13.47 29.09
C ASN A 745 -6.28 -12.15 29.41
N THR A 746 -7.49 -12.25 29.99
CA THR A 746 -8.33 -11.11 30.41
C THR A 746 -9.06 -11.40 31.71
N HIS A 747 -9.71 -10.39 32.31
CA HIS A 747 -10.63 -10.61 33.44
C HIS A 747 -12.09 -10.84 32.98
N ILE A 748 -12.31 -11.15 31.71
CA ILE A 748 -13.65 -11.43 31.19
C ILE A 748 -14.03 -12.87 31.55
N SER A 749 -15.11 -13.04 32.31
CA SER A 749 -15.58 -14.36 32.78
C SER A 749 -16.67 -14.99 31.92
N LYS A 750 -17.31 -14.21 31.04
CA LYS A 750 -18.35 -14.69 30.10
C LYS A 750 -18.00 -14.29 28.68
N VAL A 751 -18.03 -15.23 27.73
CA VAL A 751 -17.65 -15.03 26.32
C VAL A 751 -18.63 -15.75 25.39
N SER A 752 -18.67 -15.36 24.11
CA SER A 752 -19.43 -16.10 23.09
C SER A 752 -18.61 -17.29 22.56
N ARG A 753 -19.25 -18.42 22.27
CA ARG A 753 -18.62 -19.56 21.56
C ARG A 753 -18.37 -19.24 20.08
N ASN A 754 -19.30 -18.49 19.46
CA ASN A 754 -19.26 -18.13 18.05
C ASN A 754 -18.85 -16.66 17.92
N ILE A 755 -17.61 -16.36 18.31
CA ILE A 755 -17.18 -14.98 18.57
C ILE A 755 -17.30 -14.03 17.36
N PHE A 756 -17.26 -14.55 16.13
CA PHE A 756 -17.39 -13.78 14.89
C PHE A 756 -18.84 -13.59 14.42
N GLN A 757 -19.79 -14.34 14.97
CA GLN A 757 -21.21 -14.16 14.68
C GLN A 757 -21.80 -13.07 15.57
N ALA A 758 -22.91 -12.45 15.15
CA ALA A 758 -23.59 -11.46 15.99
C ALA A 758 -24.10 -12.14 17.28
N ASN A 759 -23.76 -11.57 18.43
CA ASN A 759 -24.08 -12.13 19.74
C ASN A 759 -25.00 -11.18 20.52
N SER A 760 -25.83 -11.73 21.41
CA SER A 760 -26.64 -10.95 22.34
C SER A 760 -26.37 -11.42 23.78
N TYR A 761 -25.95 -10.50 24.65
CA TYR A 761 -25.77 -10.80 26.07
C TYR A 761 -27.13 -10.72 26.81
N PRO A 762 -27.45 -11.66 27.72
CA PRO A 762 -26.62 -12.79 28.17
C PRO A 762 -26.76 -14.07 27.33
N HIS A 763 -27.78 -14.19 26.48
CA HIS A 763 -28.20 -15.44 25.83
C HIS A 763 -27.09 -16.17 25.05
N SER A 764 -26.26 -15.44 24.29
CA SER A 764 -25.19 -16.02 23.47
C SER A 764 -23.84 -16.14 24.20
N PHE A 765 -23.81 -15.92 25.52
CA PHE A 765 -22.59 -15.88 26.33
C PHE A 765 -22.57 -16.98 27.38
N VAL A 766 -21.44 -17.68 27.46
CA VAL A 766 -21.20 -18.76 28.42
C VAL A 766 -20.06 -18.41 29.36
N SER A 767 -20.03 -19.05 30.53
CA SER A 767 -18.89 -18.94 31.45
C SER A 767 -17.61 -19.47 30.79
N CYS A 768 -16.48 -18.81 31.03
CA CYS A 768 -15.16 -19.24 30.60
C CYS A 768 -14.80 -20.65 31.04
N ASN A 769 -15.39 -21.16 32.14
CA ASN A 769 -15.16 -22.54 32.58
C ASN A 769 -15.73 -23.59 31.61
N GLN A 770 -16.68 -23.19 30.74
CA GLN A 770 -17.28 -24.07 29.74
C GLN A 770 -16.57 -23.98 28.37
N ILE A 771 -15.52 -23.17 28.24
CA ILE A 771 -14.71 -23.07 27.02
C ILE A 771 -13.47 -23.96 27.19
N PRO A 772 -13.26 -24.98 26.31
CA PRO A 772 -12.13 -25.89 26.40
C PRO A 772 -10.79 -25.17 26.46
N LYS A 773 -9.89 -25.63 27.34
CA LYS A 773 -8.50 -25.16 27.44
C LYS A 773 -7.61 -25.92 26.48
N LEU A 774 -6.55 -25.27 26.01
CA LEU A 774 -5.46 -25.96 25.32
C LEU A 774 -4.74 -26.88 26.31
N ASP A 775 -4.63 -28.17 25.98
CA ASP A 775 -3.88 -29.13 26.79
C ASP A 775 -2.41 -29.14 26.36
N LEU A 776 -1.56 -28.49 27.17
CA LEU A 776 -0.12 -28.40 26.90
C LEU A 776 0.64 -29.68 27.25
N ARG A 777 0.03 -30.69 27.88
CA ARG A 777 0.71 -31.96 28.20
C ARG A 777 1.24 -32.68 26.95
N ALA A 778 0.65 -32.41 25.79
CA ALA A 778 1.14 -32.90 24.49
C ALA A 778 2.51 -32.34 24.07
N TRP A 779 3.06 -31.33 24.77
CA TRP A 779 4.41 -30.78 24.58
C TRP A 779 5.41 -31.21 25.66
N LYS A 780 5.03 -32.11 26.58
CA LYS A 780 5.97 -32.64 27.57
C LYS A 780 7.01 -33.52 26.86
N SER A 781 8.29 -33.28 27.11
CA SER A 781 9.44 -34.01 26.57
C SER A 781 10.21 -34.72 27.69
N LYS A 782 10.92 -35.82 27.36
CA LYS A 782 11.80 -36.54 28.29
C LYS A 782 13.23 -35.99 28.20
N LYS A 783 13.93 -35.94 29.34
CA LYS A 783 15.29 -35.38 29.47
C LYS A 783 16.36 -36.08 28.61
N MET A 784 16.14 -37.33 28.19
CA MET A 784 17.09 -38.17 27.44
C MET A 784 16.94 -38.12 25.91
N GLU A 785 15.87 -37.53 25.36
CA GLU A 785 15.69 -37.45 23.90
C GLU A 785 16.58 -36.36 23.25
N GLU A 786 17.31 -35.56 24.03
CA GLU A 786 18.03 -34.36 23.56
C GLU A 786 19.57 -34.51 23.55
N SER A 787 20.19 -35.65 23.95
CA SER A 787 21.66 -35.81 23.90
C SER A 787 22.22 -36.22 22.53
N THR A 788 21.36 -36.27 21.51
CA THR A 788 21.72 -36.47 20.09
C THR A 788 21.13 -35.38 19.19
N GLU A 789 20.54 -34.32 19.77
CA GLU A 789 20.00 -33.13 19.10
C GLU A 789 20.90 -31.91 19.37
#